data_AF-A0A532U828-F1
#
_entry.id   AF-A0A532U828-F1
#
_cell.length_a   1.000
_cell.length_b   1.000
_cell.length_c   1.000
_cell.angle_alpha   90.00
_cell.angle_beta   90.00
_cell.angle_gamma   90.00
#
_symmetry.space_group_name_H-M   'P 1'
#
loop_
_entity.id
_entity.type
_entity.pdbx_description
1 polymer ?
#
loop_
_entity_poly.entity_id
_entity_poly.type
_entity_poly.pdbx_seq_one_letter_code
_entity_poly.pdbx_strand_id
1 'polypeptide(L)'
;MKAHDWKWGRKLSLMLVGLLFFLPSVVKGSSVEQDYYADAYGWQEGFTLIVTDCVTIDDTHAAVNYIRSMGGHVAIVSPPRVMVGWIPVELSRELIGNQHIQAIHYDPLPEKEAASAFGQGPDLELVKFFNRVVSGEVRSEQMEAASITGEPLINDMREAPPVNWAQIEAMAASTKETPIKVPWGTGVKEVSSLALPSAGAGNNDNMTGDCAVILWFVESDGTGSDPNTYTWTPTHVSDTLNEFFGSVGFWAGQSNAHGSPVTFWYGYFDSTAAASQTQYEPILHSSAEDYKWYHELYDNVGVGVSPNWWDRADAYNAYLRSVYKVTWTYHTFICYNPPPAPSTFTDGYFAYCYLGRIIQELYNNDGWGPTNFDKVHAHETGHIYWAGDEYYLAGYGGCSGCGYTYAGSNGTRNGNCVRSGCGPGYDCIMNNNQWTLCSYTPRQIGWDEIYPRSLVVTAHGNGGSSVVKVWNTQNNTVLFNQAVFGAGNTNGEVMVASGDVDGDGLPELICAHGTDGKSSVKVLELNGTVIANWKAFGAANLNGQVHVAAGDVDGDGTDEIICGQGWGTSWIKVFEYDGTPIKSIKAFGAVNGNGEVNVASGDIDADGTDEIICGHGWLGKSWVKAFELDGTKIFSLKAFGAGNPNGEVNLGSGNVDGDADDDIICGHHQGGSSQVKVFNLQGWLLTKFKAFGASNSAGSVYVASGNLDGDVSDEIICAHGRIAYGGSWVKVFERNGTLIWNKKVFGAANSQGEVPVSGFGGATKGLTYGYTQYLPGDDYGDEYEFWANAGAVVTIFVDRLSSNHDPEVALVDTDRSTILVSADDEVPCSITGPMSCPKIISYTIPANGVYYINVEDCIGDGGQYWYKLYLTVESGFASNLTLLTDNYTPEWFSPPASKKKAAEK
;
A
#
# COMPACT_ATOMS: atom_id res chain seq x y z
N MET A 1 47.32 -54.41 -5.48
CA MET A 1 48.75 -54.13 -5.13
C MET A 1 48.73 -52.87 -4.27
N LYS A 2 49.33 -52.86 -3.07
CA LYS A 2 50.75 -52.55 -2.79
C LYS A 2 51.26 -51.27 -3.48
N ALA A 3 51.90 -50.31 -2.80
CA ALA A 3 52.07 -50.06 -1.35
C ALA A 3 52.77 -48.69 -1.09
N HIS A 4 52.92 -48.34 0.20
CA HIS A 4 53.92 -47.42 0.80
C HIS A 4 53.65 -45.89 0.77
N ASP A 5 53.90 -45.10 1.84
CA ASP A 5 54.10 -45.46 3.26
C ASP A 5 53.99 -44.26 4.25
N TRP A 6 53.45 -44.52 5.46
CA TRP A 6 54.03 -44.24 6.81
C TRP A 6 54.80 -42.90 7.10
N LYS A 7 54.58 -42.11 8.18
CA LYS A 7 54.38 -42.43 9.63
C LYS A 7 53.87 -41.25 10.52
N TRP A 8 53.21 -41.60 11.65
CA TRP A 8 53.30 -41.09 13.06
C TRP A 8 53.75 -39.63 13.39
N GLY A 9 53.20 -38.93 14.40
CA GLY A 9 52.07 -39.24 15.31
C GLY A 9 51.99 -38.42 16.62
N ARG A 10 50.82 -38.48 17.29
CA ARG A 10 50.43 -38.13 18.70
C ARG A 10 51.06 -36.93 19.47
N LYS A 11 50.18 -36.02 19.93
CA LYS A 11 49.91 -35.61 21.34
C LYS A 11 48.44 -35.10 21.39
N LEU A 12 47.56 -35.63 22.26
CA LEU A 12 47.21 -35.19 23.64
C LEU A 12 46.68 -33.73 23.71
N SER A 13 45.55 -33.42 24.39
CA SER A 13 44.67 -34.26 25.23
C SER A 13 43.37 -33.56 25.68
N LEU A 14 42.26 -34.32 25.89
CA LEU A 14 41.00 -33.95 26.61
C LEU A 14 40.17 -32.80 25.95
N MET A 15 38.83 -32.62 26.05
CA MET A 15 37.65 -33.35 26.57
C MET A 15 36.36 -32.67 25.99
N LEU A 16 35.07 -33.09 26.11
CA LEU A 16 34.40 -34.26 26.72
C LEU A 16 33.07 -34.61 25.96
N VAL A 17 32.94 -35.88 25.56
CA VAL A 17 31.77 -36.79 25.47
C VAL A 17 30.30 -36.28 25.54
N GLY A 18 29.47 -36.72 24.57
CA GLY A 18 28.01 -36.93 24.70
C GLY A 18 27.12 -35.95 23.92
N LEU A 19 26.00 -36.35 23.29
CA LEU A 19 25.45 -37.69 22.98
C LEU A 19 24.57 -37.58 21.71
N LEU A 20 24.39 -38.64 20.92
CA LEU A 20 23.46 -38.64 19.78
C LEU A 20 22.00 -38.80 20.24
N PHE A 21 21.10 -38.01 19.66
CA PHE A 21 19.70 -38.38 19.42
C PHE A 21 19.26 -37.94 18.01
N PHE A 22 18.08 -38.37 17.59
CA PHE A 22 17.63 -38.35 16.19
C PHE A 22 17.41 -36.92 15.66
N LEU A 23 17.85 -36.68 14.41
CA LEU A 23 17.40 -35.56 13.60
C LEU A 23 16.28 -36.03 12.66
N PRO A 24 15.10 -35.37 12.65
CA PRO A 24 14.24 -35.33 11.47
C PRO A 24 14.99 -34.61 10.33
N SER A 25 14.81 -35.07 9.10
CA SER A 25 15.45 -34.45 7.93
C SER A 25 14.68 -33.22 7.47
N VAL A 26 14.94 -32.07 8.09
CA VAL A 26 14.54 -30.76 7.53
C VAL A 26 15.25 -30.56 6.20
N VAL A 27 14.50 -30.49 5.11
CA VAL A 27 15.00 -30.01 3.82
C VAL A 27 15.13 -28.49 3.95
N LYS A 28 16.35 -27.99 4.18
CA LYS A 28 16.60 -26.56 4.10
C LYS A 28 16.43 -26.10 2.64
N GLY A 29 15.39 -25.30 2.40
CA GLY A 29 15.41 -24.30 1.32
C GLY A 29 16.62 -23.37 1.48
N SER A 30 17.04 -22.75 0.38
CA SER A 30 18.20 -21.87 0.36
C SER A 30 17.89 -20.50 0.99
N SER A 31 18.69 -20.11 1.98
CA SER A 31 18.56 -18.84 2.69
C SER A 31 19.04 -17.65 1.83
N VAL A 32 18.10 -16.94 1.20
CA VAL A 32 18.36 -15.66 0.48
C VAL A 32 17.24 -14.63 0.70
N GLU A 33 15.95 -15.02 0.66
CA GLU A 33 14.82 -14.09 0.87
C GLU A 33 14.66 -13.61 2.31
N GLN A 34 15.21 -14.35 3.29
CA GLN A 34 15.08 -14.03 4.72
C GLN A 34 15.79 -12.72 5.13
N ASP A 35 16.56 -12.10 4.24
CA ASP A 35 17.29 -10.85 4.45
C ASP A 35 16.53 -9.59 3.97
N TYR A 36 15.34 -9.71 3.35
CA TYR A 36 14.55 -8.55 2.88
C TYR A 36 13.40 -8.13 3.82
N TYR A 37 12.97 -9.03 4.69
CA TYR A 37 12.02 -8.72 5.76
C TYR A 37 12.67 -7.82 6.83
N ALA A 38 11.95 -6.78 7.28
CA ALA A 38 12.37 -6.07 8.48
C ALA A 38 12.36 -7.04 9.67
N ASP A 39 13.48 -7.11 10.42
CA ASP A 39 13.69 -8.10 11.49
C ASP A 39 12.41 -8.25 12.34
N ALA A 40 11.86 -9.46 12.30
CA ALA A 40 10.70 -9.93 13.04
C ALA A 40 10.61 -9.39 14.48
N TYR A 41 11.77 -9.26 15.12
CA TYR A 41 11.95 -8.82 16.50
C TYR A 41 12.74 -7.50 16.60
N GLY A 42 13.13 -6.90 15.48
CA GLY A 42 13.91 -5.66 15.40
C GLY A 42 13.15 -4.44 15.91
N TRP A 43 11.81 -4.47 15.90
CA TRP A 43 10.97 -3.47 16.56
C TRP A 43 11.22 -3.36 18.07
N GLN A 44 11.79 -4.40 18.69
CA GLN A 44 12.16 -4.39 20.11
C GLN A 44 13.46 -3.61 20.37
N GLU A 45 14.27 -3.34 19.34
CA GLU A 45 15.53 -2.62 19.48
C GLU A 45 15.31 -1.11 19.59
N GLY A 46 15.91 -0.49 20.60
CA GLY A 46 15.73 0.94 20.87
C GLY A 46 14.32 1.32 21.34
N PHE A 47 13.52 0.37 21.80
CA PHE A 47 12.21 0.63 22.41
C PHE A 47 12.37 1.48 23.68
N THR A 48 11.48 2.46 23.86
CA THR A 48 11.56 3.48 24.92
C THR A 48 10.22 3.62 25.63
N LEU A 49 10.26 3.99 26.90
CA LEU A 49 9.09 4.33 27.71
C LEU A 49 9.01 5.83 27.92
N ILE A 50 7.88 6.43 27.53
CA ILE A 50 7.60 7.86 27.63
C ILE A 50 6.57 8.06 28.73
N VAL A 51 6.92 8.88 29.73
CA VAL A 51 6.07 9.20 30.88
C VAL A 51 5.65 10.67 30.81
N THR A 52 4.34 10.93 30.92
CA THR A 52 3.76 12.27 30.83
C THR A 52 2.91 12.64 32.04
N ASP A 53 2.63 13.93 32.23
CA ASP A 53 1.64 14.44 33.19
C ASP A 53 0.29 14.83 32.57
N CYS A 54 0.01 14.31 31.37
CA CYS A 54 -1.28 14.41 30.70
C CYS A 54 -2.44 13.97 31.62
N VAL A 55 -3.50 14.77 31.66
CA VAL A 55 -4.73 14.51 32.42
C VAL A 55 -5.91 14.21 31.48
N THR A 56 -5.85 14.73 30.26
CA THR A 56 -6.87 14.62 29.22
C THR A 56 -6.35 13.96 27.95
N ILE A 57 -7.27 13.57 27.06
CA ILE A 57 -6.93 13.06 25.72
C ILE A 57 -6.24 14.12 24.87
N ASP A 58 -6.63 15.38 25.00
CA ASP A 58 -6.03 16.49 24.23
C ASP A 58 -4.58 16.74 24.64
N ASP A 59 -4.25 16.62 25.94
CA ASP A 59 -2.88 16.66 26.44
C ASP A 59 -2.05 15.51 25.83
N THR A 60 -2.67 14.32 25.74
CA THR A 60 -2.05 13.09 25.23
C THR A 60 -1.76 13.20 23.72
N HIS A 61 -2.71 13.71 22.95
CA HIS A 61 -2.53 14.02 21.52
C HIS A 61 -1.51 15.14 21.28
N ALA A 62 -1.45 16.16 22.13
CA ALA A 62 -0.44 17.20 22.06
C ALA A 62 0.97 16.63 22.26
N ALA A 63 1.15 15.70 23.21
CA ALA A 63 2.41 14.99 23.42
C ALA A 63 2.78 14.08 22.23
N VAL A 64 1.86 13.21 21.76
CA VAL A 64 2.10 12.32 20.61
C VAL A 64 2.47 13.10 19.35
N ASN A 65 1.70 14.13 19.00
CA ASN A 65 1.94 14.90 17.78
C ASN A 65 3.21 15.77 17.88
N TYR A 66 3.57 16.23 19.08
CA TYR A 66 4.86 16.89 19.29
C TYR A 66 6.04 15.94 19.09
N ILE A 67 5.96 14.72 19.64
CA ILE A 67 6.97 13.66 19.43
C ILE A 67 7.13 13.36 17.94
N ARG A 68 6.02 13.11 17.21
CA ARG A 68 6.00 12.92 15.76
C ARG A 68 6.65 14.09 15.01
N SER A 69 6.29 15.33 15.35
CA SER A 69 6.84 16.53 14.70
C SER A 69 8.35 16.73 14.87
N MET A 70 8.94 16.09 15.87
CA MET A 70 10.38 16.13 16.15
C MET A 70 11.14 14.90 15.59
N GLY A 71 10.46 13.99 14.88
CA GLY A 71 11.07 12.75 14.35
C GLY A 71 11.23 11.63 15.39
N GLY A 72 10.41 11.63 16.44
CA GLY A 72 10.24 10.48 17.34
C GLY A 72 8.98 9.68 16.97
N HIS A 73 8.98 8.38 17.24
CA HIS A 73 7.89 7.48 16.86
C HIS A 73 7.19 6.93 18.12
N VAL A 74 5.86 6.90 18.12
CA VAL A 74 5.05 6.33 19.21
C VAL A 74 4.36 5.09 18.69
N ALA A 75 4.52 3.96 19.39
CA ALA A 75 3.99 2.66 19.01
C ALA A 75 2.66 2.36 19.72
N ILE A 76 2.66 2.44 21.06
CA ILE A 76 1.51 2.10 21.90
C ILE A 76 1.29 3.20 22.95
N VAL A 77 0.03 3.58 23.18
CA VAL A 77 -0.39 4.59 24.16
C VAL A 77 -1.36 3.97 25.19
N SER A 78 -1.01 4.06 26.47
CA SER A 78 -1.91 3.91 27.63
C SER A 78 -2.38 5.31 28.05
N PRO A 79 -3.57 5.77 27.62
CA PRO A 79 -3.92 7.16 27.79
C PRO A 79 -4.50 7.43 29.20
N PRO A 80 -4.14 8.55 29.84
CA PRO A 80 -3.43 9.68 29.22
C PRO A 80 -1.89 9.67 29.38
N ARG A 81 -1.31 8.85 30.27
CA ARG A 81 0.00 9.15 30.88
C ARG A 81 1.22 8.40 30.36
N VAL A 82 1.04 7.22 29.77
CA VAL A 82 2.17 6.32 29.47
C VAL A 82 2.15 5.94 28.00
N MET A 83 3.30 6.02 27.34
CA MET A 83 3.46 5.61 25.95
C MET A 83 4.76 4.83 25.78
N VAL A 84 4.84 4.03 24.73
CA VAL A 84 6.07 3.36 24.30
C VAL A 84 6.28 3.52 22.80
N GLY A 85 7.53 3.47 22.35
CA GLY A 85 7.91 3.66 20.95
C GLY A 85 9.41 3.88 20.79
N TRP A 86 9.84 4.55 19.72
CA TRP A 86 11.26 4.74 19.37
C TRP A 86 11.63 6.22 19.39
N ILE A 87 12.38 6.61 20.43
CA ILE A 87 12.89 7.97 20.61
C ILE A 87 14.43 7.97 20.62
N PRO A 88 15.10 8.61 19.64
CA PRO A 88 16.56 8.76 19.68
C PRO A 88 17.06 9.43 20.97
N VAL A 89 18.16 8.93 21.55
CA VAL A 89 18.71 9.41 22.82
C VAL A 89 19.08 10.90 22.76
N GLU A 90 19.57 11.35 21.62
CA GLU A 90 19.84 12.74 21.28
C GLU A 90 18.59 13.63 21.34
N LEU A 91 17.44 13.14 20.88
CA LEU A 91 16.17 13.88 20.82
C LEU A 91 15.50 14.01 22.20
N SER A 92 15.72 13.04 23.10
CA SER A 92 15.10 13.02 24.44
C SER A 92 15.24 14.33 25.23
N ARG A 93 16.35 15.06 25.03
CA ARG A 93 16.66 16.32 25.74
C ARG A 93 15.86 17.53 25.25
N GLU A 94 15.28 17.43 24.06
CA GLU A 94 14.43 18.48 23.48
C GLU A 94 12.95 18.19 23.76
N LEU A 95 12.58 16.91 23.89
CA LEU A 95 11.24 16.47 24.27
C LEU A 95 10.95 16.67 25.77
N ILE A 96 11.84 16.25 26.67
CA ILE A 96 11.60 16.28 28.12
C ILE A 96 11.42 17.72 28.63
N GLY A 97 10.30 17.97 29.31
CA GLY A 97 9.88 19.27 29.82
C GLY A 97 8.96 20.07 28.89
N ASN A 98 8.67 19.55 27.69
CA ASN A 98 7.75 20.14 26.72
C ASN A 98 6.53 19.24 26.49
N GLN A 99 5.37 19.83 26.19
CA GLN A 99 4.09 19.14 25.88
C GLN A 99 3.82 17.91 26.78
N HIS A 100 3.79 18.15 28.10
CA HIS A 100 3.53 17.15 29.15
C HIS A 100 4.56 16.02 29.33
N ILE A 101 5.60 15.92 28.49
CA ILE A 101 6.63 14.86 28.59
C ILE A 101 7.51 15.09 29.81
N GLN A 102 7.41 14.23 30.82
CA GLN A 102 8.17 14.33 32.06
C GLN A 102 9.49 13.53 32.04
N ALA A 103 9.48 12.33 31.45
CA ALA A 103 10.65 11.47 31.37
C ALA A 103 10.58 10.54 30.16
N ILE A 104 11.76 10.11 29.68
CA ILE A 104 11.92 9.08 28.66
C ILE A 104 12.97 8.10 29.17
N HIS A 105 12.61 6.82 29.26
CA HIS A 105 13.42 5.74 29.81
C HIS A 105 13.87 4.77 28.71
N TYR A 106 15.12 4.33 28.83
CA TYR A 106 15.83 3.40 27.92
C TYR A 106 16.25 2.10 28.64
N ASP A 107 16.18 2.11 29.97
CA ASP A 107 16.44 1.00 30.89
C ASP A 107 15.14 0.70 31.68
N PRO A 108 14.94 -0.52 32.21
CA PRO A 108 13.74 -0.88 32.97
C PRO A 108 13.40 0.10 34.11
N LEU A 109 12.14 0.56 34.16
CA LEU A 109 11.60 1.34 35.28
C LEU A 109 11.14 0.37 36.37
N PRO A 110 11.72 0.36 37.60
CA PRO A 110 11.37 -0.63 38.61
C PRO A 110 9.87 -0.63 38.92
N GLU A 111 9.22 -1.79 38.86
CA GLU A 111 7.76 -1.92 39.01
C GLU A 111 7.21 -1.25 40.28
N LYS A 112 7.97 -1.28 41.38
CA LYS A 112 7.58 -0.62 42.63
C LYS A 112 7.50 0.91 42.49
N GLU A 113 8.37 1.50 41.68
CA GLU A 113 8.37 2.94 41.41
C GLU A 113 7.24 3.28 40.43
N ALA A 114 7.06 2.48 39.37
CA ALA A 114 5.94 2.60 38.44
C ALA A 114 4.57 2.48 39.14
N ALA A 115 4.36 1.45 39.96
CA ALA A 115 3.14 1.26 40.74
C ALA A 115 2.92 2.35 41.81
N SER A 116 4.00 3.03 42.24
CA SER A 116 3.90 4.21 43.13
C SER A 116 3.53 5.49 42.38
N ALA A 117 3.83 5.57 41.07
CA ALA A 117 3.53 6.73 40.22
C ALA A 117 2.14 6.62 39.57
N PHE A 118 1.79 5.44 39.06
CA PHE A 118 0.59 5.22 38.24
C PHE A 118 -0.53 4.46 38.95
N GLY A 119 -0.21 3.69 39.99
CA GLY A 119 -1.16 2.83 40.70
C GLY A 119 -1.23 1.41 40.13
N GLN A 120 -2.45 0.90 39.91
CA GLN A 120 -2.72 -0.37 39.22
C GLN A 120 -3.61 -0.07 37.99
N GLY A 121 -3.58 -0.93 36.98
CA GLY A 121 -4.30 -0.74 35.72
C GLY A 121 -3.36 -0.44 34.54
N PRO A 122 -3.89 0.04 33.39
CA PRO A 122 -3.19 0.00 32.10
C PRO A 122 -1.82 0.70 32.10
N ASP A 123 -1.71 1.86 32.76
CA ASP A 123 -0.45 2.61 32.87
C ASP A 123 0.68 1.79 33.52
N LEU A 124 0.38 0.81 34.38
CA LEU A 124 1.37 -0.10 34.96
C LEU A 124 1.66 -1.30 34.04
N GLU A 125 0.64 -1.85 33.38
CA GLU A 125 0.80 -3.02 32.51
C GLU A 125 1.69 -2.68 31.29
N LEU A 126 1.54 -1.49 30.71
CA LEU A 126 2.42 -1.04 29.62
C LEU A 126 3.88 -0.81 30.09
N VAL A 127 4.09 -0.43 31.35
CA VAL A 127 5.44 -0.33 31.95
C VAL A 127 6.05 -1.72 32.19
N LYS A 128 5.26 -2.71 32.65
CA LYS A 128 5.72 -4.10 32.74
C LYS A 128 6.17 -4.59 31.37
N PHE A 129 5.34 -4.43 30.34
CA PHE A 129 5.66 -4.83 28.98
C PHE A 129 6.95 -4.17 28.46
N PHE A 130 7.10 -2.86 28.62
CA PHE A 130 8.35 -2.16 28.30
C PHE A 130 9.57 -2.80 29.00
N ASN A 131 9.46 -3.09 30.31
CA ASN A 131 10.54 -3.75 31.05
C ASN A 131 10.89 -5.14 30.49
N ARG A 132 9.90 -5.91 30.00
CA ARG A 132 10.09 -7.23 29.37
C ARG A 132 10.69 -7.14 27.96
N VAL A 133 10.36 -6.08 27.21
CA VAL A 133 10.98 -5.83 25.89
C VAL A 133 12.45 -5.47 26.06
N VAL A 134 12.79 -4.46 26.89
CA VAL A 134 14.18 -4.02 27.04
C VAL A 134 15.06 -4.94 27.89
N SER A 135 14.48 -5.94 28.58
CA SER A 135 15.23 -7.04 29.20
C SER A 135 15.58 -8.17 28.22
N GLY A 136 14.93 -8.22 27.04
CA GLY A 136 15.04 -9.32 26.08
C GLY A 136 14.17 -10.54 26.40
N GLU A 137 13.21 -10.42 27.34
CA GLU A 137 12.28 -11.48 27.72
C GLU A 137 11.31 -11.78 26.57
N VAL A 138 10.65 -10.74 26.03
CA VAL A 138 9.73 -10.88 24.87
C VAL A 138 10.44 -11.48 23.65
N ARG A 139 11.69 -11.06 23.35
CA ARG A 139 12.48 -11.64 22.25
C ARG A 139 12.72 -13.14 22.45
N SER A 140 12.93 -13.58 23.69
CA SER A 140 13.19 -14.98 24.02
C SER A 140 11.92 -15.82 23.84
N GLU A 141 10.78 -15.31 24.29
CA GLU A 141 9.48 -15.97 24.22
C GLU A 141 8.98 -16.09 22.78
N GLN A 142 8.99 -14.98 22.01
CA GLN A 142 8.57 -15.00 20.62
C GLN A 142 9.46 -15.88 19.73
N MET A 143 10.77 -15.98 20.04
CA MET A 143 11.68 -16.92 19.35
C MET A 143 11.44 -18.40 19.73
N GLU A 144 10.91 -18.70 20.91
CA GLU A 144 10.48 -20.06 21.28
C GLU A 144 9.13 -20.39 20.62
N ALA A 145 8.17 -19.45 20.66
CA ALA A 145 6.88 -19.52 19.98
C ALA A 145 7.00 -19.64 18.45
N ALA A 146 8.04 -19.06 17.82
CA ALA A 146 8.34 -19.23 16.40
C ALA A 146 8.70 -20.68 16.00
N SER A 147 9.05 -21.55 16.97
CA SER A 147 9.24 -22.99 16.69
C SER A 147 7.94 -23.79 16.61
N ILE A 148 6.80 -23.17 16.94
CA ILE A 148 5.46 -23.76 16.91
C ILE A 148 4.71 -23.25 15.68
N THR A 149 4.69 -24.07 14.63
CA THR A 149 3.71 -24.00 13.55
C THR A 149 2.49 -24.80 13.98
N GLY A 150 1.40 -24.13 14.37
CA GLY A 150 0.09 -24.79 14.47
C GLY A 150 -0.49 -25.11 13.08
N GLU A 151 -1.62 -25.79 13.04
CA GLU A 151 -2.47 -25.83 11.84
C GLU A 151 -2.99 -24.40 11.55
N PRO A 152 -3.32 -24.05 10.29
CA PRO A 152 -3.85 -22.71 9.98
C PRO A 152 -5.17 -22.41 10.74
N LEU A 153 -5.52 -21.12 10.91
CA LEU A 153 -6.58 -20.65 11.81
C LEU A 153 -8.00 -20.85 11.25
N ILE A 154 -8.34 -22.08 10.85
CA ILE A 154 -9.50 -22.38 9.99
C ILE A 154 -10.80 -21.68 10.45
N ASN A 155 -11.34 -20.82 9.57
CA ASN A 155 -12.57 -20.04 9.76
C ASN A 155 -12.45 -18.84 10.73
N ASP A 156 -11.23 -18.33 10.88
CA ASP A 156 -10.84 -16.96 11.26
C ASP A 156 -11.67 -15.85 10.58
N MET A 157 -11.88 -15.89 9.27
CA MET A 157 -12.52 -14.77 8.55
C MET A 157 -14.07 -14.85 8.52
N ARG A 158 -14.77 -13.77 8.92
CA ARG A 158 -16.25 -13.64 8.81
C ARG A 158 -16.74 -12.36 8.15
N GLU A 159 -17.63 -12.51 7.15
CA GLU A 159 -18.24 -11.39 6.42
C GLU A 159 -19.08 -10.44 7.31
N ALA A 160 -19.05 -9.17 6.94
CA ALA A 160 -19.70 -8.04 7.59
C ALA A 160 -21.11 -7.78 7.01
N PRO A 161 -22.20 -7.87 7.78
CA PRO A 161 -23.52 -7.43 7.31
C PRO A 161 -23.60 -5.90 7.16
N PRO A 162 -24.54 -5.35 6.34
CA PRO A 162 -24.68 -3.91 6.17
C PRO A 162 -25.05 -3.14 7.45
N VAL A 163 -24.52 -1.91 7.57
CA VAL A 163 -24.69 -1.02 8.74
C VAL A 163 -26.06 -0.32 8.73
N ASN A 164 -26.73 -0.18 9.88
CA ASN A 164 -28.00 0.56 9.98
C ASN A 164 -27.86 1.92 10.69
N TRP A 165 -27.61 2.98 9.92
CA TRP A 165 -27.41 4.34 10.46
C TRP A 165 -28.60 4.91 11.21
N ALA A 166 -29.82 4.75 10.68
CA ALA A 166 -31.03 5.25 11.34
C ALA A 166 -31.25 4.63 12.73
N GLN A 167 -30.75 3.41 12.96
CA GLN A 167 -30.65 2.85 14.31
C GLN A 167 -29.55 3.54 15.13
N ILE A 168 -28.30 3.59 14.65
CA ILE A 168 -27.15 4.17 15.38
C ILE A 168 -27.39 5.62 15.82
N GLU A 169 -28.04 6.45 15.00
CA GLU A 169 -28.41 7.83 15.38
C GLU A 169 -29.53 7.89 16.41
N ALA A 170 -30.51 6.98 16.36
CA ALA A 170 -31.46 6.79 17.45
C ALA A 170 -30.76 6.31 18.74
N MET A 171 -29.66 5.55 18.64
CA MET A 171 -28.80 5.24 19.79
C MET A 171 -28.21 6.54 20.36
N ALA A 172 -27.61 7.40 19.53
CA ALA A 172 -27.08 8.70 19.94
C ALA A 172 -28.11 9.66 20.57
N ALA A 173 -29.38 9.53 20.21
CA ALA A 173 -30.47 10.26 20.84
C ALA A 173 -30.84 9.69 22.23
N SER A 174 -30.87 8.36 22.36
CA SER A 174 -31.30 7.64 23.57
C SER A 174 -30.23 7.53 24.68
N THR A 175 -28.95 7.39 24.33
CA THR A 175 -27.85 7.22 25.31
C THR A 175 -27.58 8.46 26.15
N LYS A 176 -28.21 9.60 25.84
CA LYS A 176 -28.16 10.83 26.65
C LYS A 176 -28.76 10.68 28.06
N GLU A 177 -29.49 9.60 28.33
CA GLU A 177 -30.00 9.26 29.67
C GLU A 177 -29.18 8.16 30.39
N THR A 178 -28.25 7.47 29.70
CA THR A 178 -27.47 6.35 30.23
C THR A 178 -25.97 6.52 29.93
N PRO A 179 -25.11 6.83 30.93
CA PRO A 179 -23.69 7.08 30.69
C PRO A 179 -22.97 5.90 30.04
N ILE A 180 -22.23 6.16 28.96
CA ILE A 180 -21.43 5.14 28.30
C ILE A 180 -20.13 4.92 29.08
N LYS A 181 -19.76 3.67 29.33
CA LYS A 181 -18.52 3.30 30.03
C LYS A 181 -17.35 3.20 29.06
N VAL A 182 -16.17 3.67 29.48
CA VAL A 182 -14.93 3.67 28.68
C VAL A 182 -13.69 3.42 29.56
N PRO A 183 -12.72 2.59 29.13
CA PRO A 183 -11.57 2.22 29.95
C PRO A 183 -10.41 3.21 29.80
N TRP A 184 -10.21 4.07 30.81
CA TRP A 184 -9.14 5.08 30.83
C TRP A 184 -8.06 4.76 31.86
N GLY A 185 -6.93 5.49 31.80
CA GLY A 185 -5.90 5.46 32.84
C GLY A 185 -6.48 5.52 34.26
N THR A 186 -6.08 4.56 35.10
CA THR A 186 -6.59 4.27 36.46
C THR A 186 -8.07 3.81 36.60
N GLY A 187 -8.81 3.57 35.50
CA GLY A 187 -10.06 2.79 35.54
C GLY A 187 -11.15 3.20 34.55
N VAL A 188 -12.24 2.43 34.57
CA VAL A 188 -13.46 2.71 33.79
C VAL A 188 -14.06 4.05 34.21
N LYS A 189 -14.27 4.95 33.24
CA LYS A 189 -15.02 6.21 33.42
C LYS A 189 -16.40 6.07 32.81
N GLU A 190 -17.39 6.70 33.44
CA GLU A 190 -18.70 6.97 32.86
C GLU A 190 -18.68 8.32 32.13
N VAL A 191 -19.25 8.37 30.93
CA VAL A 191 -19.36 9.59 30.12
C VAL A 191 -20.84 9.83 29.79
N SER A 192 -21.38 10.93 30.28
CA SER A 192 -22.82 11.21 30.28
C SER A 192 -23.30 12.20 29.21
N SER A 193 -22.40 12.78 28.41
CA SER A 193 -22.80 13.71 27.33
C SER A 193 -21.72 13.89 26.26
N LEU A 194 -21.94 13.29 25.09
CA LEU A 194 -21.41 13.76 23.81
C LEU A 194 -22.55 13.77 22.77
N ALA A 195 -22.38 14.53 21.69
CA ALA A 195 -23.04 14.20 20.44
C ALA A 195 -22.11 13.23 19.68
N LEU A 196 -22.67 12.23 18.97
CA LEU A 196 -21.85 11.53 17.98
C LEU A 196 -21.40 12.55 16.92
N PRO A 197 -20.14 12.48 16.45
CA PRO A 197 -19.76 13.15 15.22
C PRO A 197 -20.44 12.47 14.03
N SER A 198 -20.68 13.21 12.95
CA SER A 198 -21.26 12.71 11.70
C SER A 198 -20.23 11.92 10.86
N ALA A 199 -19.60 10.89 11.45
CA ALA A 199 -18.31 10.37 10.97
C ALA A 199 -18.28 8.84 10.74
N GLY A 200 -18.03 8.46 9.49
CA GLY A 200 -17.52 7.15 9.03
C GLY A 200 -18.41 5.91 9.26
N ALA A 201 -18.99 5.38 8.18
CA ALA A 201 -19.64 4.06 8.10
C ALA A 201 -18.62 2.91 7.99
N GLY A 202 -17.61 2.93 8.85
CA GLY A 202 -16.55 1.94 8.89
C GLY A 202 -15.43 2.39 9.83
N ASN A 203 -14.46 1.51 10.04
CA ASN A 203 -13.08 1.97 10.05
C ASN A 203 -12.64 2.23 8.61
N ASN A 204 -11.47 2.82 8.42
CA ASN A 204 -10.73 2.59 7.18
C ASN A 204 -10.42 1.11 7.08
N ASP A 205 -10.14 0.76 5.85
CA ASP A 205 -9.64 -0.54 5.48
C ASP A 205 -8.10 -0.58 5.49
N ASN A 206 -7.43 0.57 5.67
CA ASN A 206 -5.98 0.75 5.71
C ASN A 206 -5.45 0.96 7.15
N MET A 207 -4.40 0.23 7.55
CA MET A 207 -3.81 0.23 8.90
C MET A 207 -2.87 1.43 9.16
N THR A 208 -3.35 2.67 9.00
CA THR A 208 -2.50 3.87 9.08
C THR A 208 -2.98 4.89 10.12
N GLY A 209 -2.07 5.70 10.69
CA GLY A 209 -2.44 6.78 11.62
C GLY A 209 -2.65 6.32 13.07
N ASP A 210 -3.81 6.61 13.66
CA ASP A 210 -4.11 6.32 15.06
C ASP A 210 -5.29 5.33 15.17
N CYS A 211 -5.09 4.20 15.85
CA CYS A 211 -6.12 3.19 16.08
C CYS A 211 -6.33 2.95 17.58
N ALA A 212 -7.57 2.97 18.08
CA ALA A 212 -7.89 2.49 19.42
C ALA A 212 -8.29 1.00 19.43
N VAL A 213 -7.82 0.25 20.43
CA VAL A 213 -8.18 -1.16 20.62
C VAL A 213 -8.75 -1.35 22.03
N ILE A 214 -9.98 -1.85 22.11
CA ILE A 214 -10.66 -2.08 23.39
C ILE A 214 -10.80 -3.57 23.67
N LEU A 215 -10.08 -4.06 24.67
CA LEU A 215 -10.08 -5.46 25.09
C LEU A 215 -11.16 -5.71 26.15
N TRP A 216 -11.85 -6.84 26.05
CA TRP A 216 -12.86 -7.28 27.00
C TRP A 216 -12.47 -8.65 27.55
N PHE A 217 -12.13 -8.73 28.83
CA PHE A 217 -11.82 -9.99 29.50
C PHE A 217 -13.12 -10.65 29.95
N VAL A 218 -13.80 -11.32 29.03
CA VAL A 218 -15.17 -11.85 29.20
C VAL A 218 -15.18 -12.92 30.30
N GLU A 219 -16.07 -12.74 31.28
CA GLU A 219 -16.20 -13.57 32.49
C GLU A 219 -17.67 -13.94 32.71
N SER A 220 -17.96 -15.21 33.01
CA SER A 220 -19.31 -15.65 33.34
C SER A 220 -19.68 -15.22 34.77
N ASP A 221 -20.83 -14.58 35.00
CA ASP A 221 -21.27 -14.26 36.37
C ASP A 221 -22.05 -15.41 37.05
N GLY A 222 -22.41 -16.44 36.29
CA GLY A 222 -23.15 -17.62 36.75
C GLY A 222 -24.60 -17.33 37.18
N THR A 223 -25.20 -16.21 36.75
CA THR A 223 -26.59 -15.85 37.08
C THR A 223 -27.65 -16.41 36.11
N GLY A 224 -27.22 -16.87 34.93
CA GLY A 224 -28.08 -17.29 33.83
C GLY A 224 -28.43 -18.77 33.78
N SER A 225 -28.45 -19.33 32.56
CA SER A 225 -28.55 -20.78 32.33
C SER A 225 -27.27 -21.54 32.67
N ASP A 226 -26.14 -20.83 32.71
CA ASP A 226 -24.81 -21.41 32.68
C ASP A 226 -24.11 -21.26 34.04
N PRO A 227 -23.30 -22.24 34.46
CA PRO A 227 -22.41 -22.07 35.59
C PRO A 227 -21.13 -21.33 35.17
N ASN A 228 -20.72 -20.32 35.95
CA ASN A 228 -19.30 -19.92 35.97
C ASN A 228 -18.49 -21.17 36.33
N THR A 229 -17.72 -21.62 35.35
CA THR A 229 -16.90 -22.84 35.37
C THR A 229 -15.43 -22.48 35.33
N TYR A 230 -15.08 -21.38 34.65
CA TYR A 230 -13.72 -20.86 34.52
C TYR A 230 -13.67 -19.37 34.87
N THR A 231 -12.96 -19.03 35.95
CA THR A 231 -12.77 -17.64 36.42
C THR A 231 -11.37 -17.12 36.08
N TRP A 232 -11.28 -15.94 35.47
CA TRP A 232 -10.01 -15.26 35.17
C TRP A 232 -9.13 -15.11 36.43
N THR A 233 -7.82 -15.11 36.23
CA THR A 233 -6.86 -14.72 37.28
C THR A 233 -6.19 -13.39 36.90
N PRO A 234 -5.84 -12.51 37.87
CA PRO A 234 -5.11 -11.28 37.57
C PRO A 234 -3.74 -11.52 36.90
N THR A 235 -3.16 -12.71 37.08
CA THR A 235 -1.97 -13.16 36.35
C THR A 235 -2.31 -13.37 34.88
N HIS A 236 -3.28 -14.22 34.55
CA HIS A 236 -3.69 -14.48 33.17
C HIS A 236 -4.15 -13.21 32.42
N VAL A 237 -4.81 -12.25 33.10
CA VAL A 237 -5.16 -10.94 32.51
C VAL A 237 -3.89 -10.14 32.18
N SER A 238 -2.90 -10.11 33.08
CA SER A 238 -1.61 -9.44 32.85
C SER A 238 -0.80 -10.15 31.75
N ASP A 239 -0.81 -11.47 31.71
CA ASP A 239 -0.12 -12.29 30.70
C ASP A 239 -0.70 -11.98 29.30
N THR A 240 -2.02 -12.11 29.11
CA THR A 240 -2.70 -11.77 27.85
C THR A 240 -2.54 -10.30 27.43
N LEU A 241 -2.43 -9.36 28.38
CA LEU A 241 -2.08 -7.97 28.05
C LEU A 241 -0.65 -7.85 27.48
N ASN A 242 0.34 -8.56 28.03
CA ASN A 242 1.70 -8.57 27.47
C ASN A 242 1.73 -9.14 26.05
N GLU A 243 0.99 -10.22 25.81
CA GLU A 243 0.84 -10.85 24.49
C GLU A 243 0.20 -9.88 23.48
N PHE A 244 -0.92 -9.24 23.86
CA PHE A 244 -1.55 -8.20 23.06
C PHE A 244 -0.58 -7.07 22.68
N PHE A 245 0.24 -6.58 23.62
CA PHE A 245 1.24 -5.55 23.30
C PHE A 245 2.37 -6.06 22.39
N GLY A 246 2.70 -7.36 22.41
CA GLY A 246 3.59 -7.99 21.43
C GLY A 246 2.99 -7.93 20.02
N SER A 247 1.70 -8.23 19.91
CA SER A 247 0.91 -8.17 18.67
C SER A 247 0.89 -6.78 18.03
N VAL A 248 0.39 -5.76 18.75
CA VAL A 248 0.34 -4.39 18.22
C VAL A 248 1.71 -3.70 18.18
N GLY A 249 2.67 -4.16 18.98
CA GLY A 249 4.07 -3.74 18.91
C GLY A 249 4.78 -4.18 17.63
N PHE A 250 4.53 -5.42 17.17
CA PHE A 250 4.95 -5.91 15.86
C PHE A 250 4.35 -5.06 14.75
N TRP A 251 3.02 -4.88 14.70
CA TRP A 251 2.37 -4.07 13.66
C TRP A 251 2.86 -2.62 13.64
N ALA A 252 2.99 -1.96 14.80
CA ALA A 252 3.56 -0.62 14.88
C ALA A 252 5.01 -0.56 14.38
N GLY A 253 5.83 -1.56 14.70
CA GLY A 253 7.22 -1.65 14.25
C GLY A 253 7.36 -1.83 12.75
N GLN A 254 6.60 -2.77 12.17
CA GLN A 254 6.56 -3.02 10.73
C GLN A 254 6.04 -1.79 9.97
N SER A 255 4.95 -1.16 10.45
CA SER A 255 4.38 0.05 9.84
C SER A 255 5.40 1.18 9.67
N ASN A 256 6.32 1.30 10.64
CA ASN A 256 7.36 2.31 10.66
C ASN A 256 8.51 1.99 9.69
N ALA A 257 8.84 0.70 9.51
CA ALA A 257 9.79 0.26 8.49
C ALA A 257 9.23 0.46 7.06
N HIS A 258 7.92 0.28 6.89
CA HIS A 258 7.18 0.52 5.63
C HIS A 258 6.76 1.99 5.42
N GLY A 259 7.26 2.93 6.25
CA GLY A 259 7.02 4.37 6.08
C GLY A 259 5.58 4.84 6.31
N SER A 260 4.69 3.95 6.76
CA SER A 260 3.25 4.19 6.99
C SER A 260 2.89 4.07 8.48
N PRO A 261 3.55 4.83 9.39
CA PRO A 261 3.52 4.56 10.82
C PRO A 261 2.12 4.61 11.44
N VAL A 262 1.75 3.53 12.14
CA VAL A 262 0.54 3.44 12.97
C VAL A 262 0.88 3.53 14.45
N THR A 263 -0.01 4.14 15.23
CA THR A 263 0.06 4.19 16.70
C THR A 263 -1.19 3.57 17.30
N PHE A 264 -1.02 2.58 18.16
CA PHE A 264 -2.11 1.89 18.84
C PHE A 264 -2.39 2.51 20.21
N TRP A 265 -3.56 3.09 20.37
CA TRP A 265 -4.13 3.48 21.64
C TRP A 265 -4.88 2.27 22.21
N TYR A 266 -4.81 2.01 23.51
CA TYR A 266 -5.57 0.88 24.06
C TYR A 266 -6.30 1.21 25.36
N GLY A 267 -7.26 0.35 25.68
CA GLY A 267 -7.86 0.24 27.00
C GLY A 267 -8.49 -1.14 27.15
N TYR A 268 -8.80 -1.53 28.39
CA TYR A 268 -9.43 -2.83 28.64
C TYR A 268 -10.47 -2.77 29.76
N PHE A 269 -11.48 -3.62 29.64
CA PHE A 269 -12.38 -3.95 30.73
C PHE A 269 -11.91 -5.23 31.42
N ASP A 270 -11.39 -5.07 32.64
CA ASP A 270 -10.94 -6.16 33.53
C ASP A 270 -12.03 -7.22 33.75
N SER A 271 -11.64 -8.46 33.99
CA SER A 271 -12.58 -9.59 34.21
C SER A 271 -13.44 -9.46 35.46
N THR A 272 -13.08 -8.58 36.41
CA THR A 272 -13.90 -8.24 37.58
C THR A 272 -14.79 -7.01 37.36
N ALA A 273 -14.67 -6.34 36.21
CA ALA A 273 -15.48 -5.18 35.90
C ALA A 273 -16.90 -5.61 35.48
N ALA A 274 -17.91 -4.88 35.98
CA ALA A 274 -19.32 -5.01 35.58
C ALA A 274 -19.59 -4.63 34.10
N ALA A 275 -18.55 -4.39 33.29
CA ALA A 275 -18.62 -4.31 31.84
C ALA A 275 -18.48 -5.72 31.22
N SER A 276 -17.50 -6.50 31.69
CA SER A 276 -17.08 -7.79 31.13
C SER A 276 -17.88 -9.01 31.61
N GLN A 277 -18.87 -8.81 32.50
CA GLN A 277 -19.70 -9.89 33.02
C GLN A 277 -20.77 -10.30 32.00
N THR A 278 -21.02 -11.59 31.86
CA THR A 278 -22.08 -12.17 31.02
C THR A 278 -22.76 -13.30 31.77
N GLN A 279 -24.06 -13.54 31.55
CA GLN A 279 -24.76 -14.67 32.16
C GLN A 279 -24.36 -16.03 31.56
N TYR A 280 -23.58 -16.00 30.47
CA TYR A 280 -23.13 -17.15 29.70
C TYR A 280 -21.70 -17.55 30.06
N GLU A 281 -21.36 -18.84 29.87
CA GLU A 281 -19.99 -19.37 29.93
C GLU A 281 -19.58 -19.66 28.47
N PRO A 282 -18.91 -18.73 27.76
CA PRO A 282 -18.89 -18.72 26.29
C PRO A 282 -18.34 -20.01 25.65
N ILE A 283 -17.38 -20.65 26.31
CA ILE A 283 -16.75 -21.91 25.86
C ILE A 283 -17.74 -23.11 25.83
N LEU A 284 -18.94 -22.98 26.39
CA LEU A 284 -20.01 -23.98 26.33
C LEU A 284 -20.96 -23.81 25.13
N HIS A 285 -20.78 -22.78 24.29
CA HIS A 285 -21.67 -22.47 23.16
C HIS A 285 -21.00 -22.68 21.79
N SER A 286 -21.79 -22.52 20.73
CA SER A 286 -21.27 -22.37 19.36
C SER A 286 -20.79 -20.93 19.14
N SER A 287 -19.77 -20.77 18.31
CA SER A 287 -19.32 -19.46 17.79
C SER A 287 -20.37 -18.72 16.94
N ALA A 288 -21.47 -19.38 16.55
CA ALA A 288 -22.64 -18.75 15.93
C ALA A 288 -23.64 -18.22 16.97
N GLU A 289 -23.31 -18.29 18.26
CA GLU A 289 -24.10 -17.81 19.39
C GLU A 289 -23.43 -16.67 20.17
N ASP A 290 -22.34 -16.14 19.63
CA ASP A 290 -21.50 -15.07 20.19
C ASP A 290 -22.24 -13.76 20.44
N TYR A 291 -23.22 -13.45 19.57
CA TYR A 291 -24.17 -12.36 19.75
C TYR A 291 -24.79 -12.31 21.15
N LYS A 292 -24.99 -13.46 21.83
CA LYS A 292 -25.51 -13.53 23.20
C LYS A 292 -24.68 -12.69 24.16
N TRP A 293 -23.37 -12.93 24.23
CA TRP A 293 -22.51 -12.19 25.15
C TRP A 293 -22.21 -10.78 24.61
N TYR A 294 -22.05 -10.59 23.29
CA TYR A 294 -21.91 -9.22 22.75
C TYR A 294 -23.07 -8.32 23.17
N HIS A 295 -24.32 -8.79 23.12
CA HIS A 295 -25.47 -7.99 23.57
C HIS A 295 -25.31 -7.57 25.03
N GLU A 296 -25.08 -8.49 25.96
CA GLU A 296 -24.97 -8.17 27.40
C GLU A 296 -23.76 -7.29 27.72
N LEU A 297 -22.62 -7.55 27.08
CA LEU A 297 -21.41 -6.74 27.22
C LEU A 297 -21.66 -5.30 26.73
N TYR A 298 -22.34 -5.12 25.59
CA TYR A 298 -22.77 -3.80 25.12
C TYR A 298 -23.84 -3.16 26.01
N ASP A 299 -24.82 -3.91 26.53
CA ASP A 299 -25.80 -3.41 27.52
C ASP A 299 -25.08 -2.87 28.76
N ASN A 300 -24.10 -3.63 29.28
CA ASN A 300 -23.33 -3.29 30.46
C ASN A 300 -22.54 -1.99 30.33
N VAL A 301 -22.12 -1.60 29.13
CA VAL A 301 -21.42 -0.32 28.88
C VAL A 301 -22.35 0.81 28.40
N GLY A 302 -23.67 0.57 28.32
CA GLY A 302 -24.67 1.58 27.95
C GLY A 302 -25.06 1.62 26.47
N VAL A 303 -24.65 0.62 25.68
CA VAL A 303 -24.87 0.52 24.22
C VAL A 303 -25.99 -0.49 23.93
N GLY A 304 -27.09 -0.38 24.68
CA GLY A 304 -28.09 -1.46 24.84
C GLY A 304 -29.33 -1.44 23.95
N VAL A 305 -29.31 -0.70 22.84
CA VAL A 305 -30.54 -0.17 22.22
C VAL A 305 -30.86 -0.67 20.79
N SER A 306 -29.92 -1.28 20.08
CA SER A 306 -30.24 -2.07 18.87
C SER A 306 -30.53 -3.54 19.23
N PRO A 307 -31.50 -4.22 18.59
CA PRO A 307 -31.69 -5.68 18.69
C PRO A 307 -30.62 -6.48 17.93
N ASN A 308 -29.71 -5.81 17.23
CA ASN A 308 -28.63 -6.40 16.44
C ASN A 308 -27.28 -6.04 17.09
N TRP A 309 -26.43 -7.02 17.36
CA TRP A 309 -25.13 -6.81 18.03
C TRP A 309 -24.16 -6.03 17.15
N TRP A 310 -24.32 -6.11 15.83
CA TRP A 310 -23.54 -5.41 14.83
C TRP A 310 -23.62 -3.88 14.94
N ASP A 311 -24.85 -3.34 14.96
CA ASP A 311 -25.08 -1.90 15.07
C ASP A 311 -24.60 -1.36 16.43
N ARG A 312 -24.53 -2.22 17.47
CA ARG A 312 -23.91 -1.87 18.77
C ARG A 312 -22.39 -1.73 18.65
N ALA A 313 -21.74 -2.60 17.88
CA ALA A 313 -20.30 -2.51 17.61
C ALA A 313 -19.94 -1.25 16.85
N ASP A 314 -20.64 -0.93 15.75
CA ASP A 314 -20.40 0.30 15.00
C ASP A 314 -20.72 1.56 15.83
N ALA A 315 -21.81 1.57 16.60
CA ALA A 315 -22.11 2.68 17.50
C ALA A 315 -21.03 2.89 18.56
N TYR A 316 -20.48 1.82 19.15
CA TYR A 316 -19.45 1.93 20.18
C TYR A 316 -18.09 2.30 19.57
N ASN A 317 -17.71 1.74 18.41
CA ASN A 317 -16.51 2.15 17.66
C ASN A 317 -16.56 3.62 17.23
N ALA A 318 -17.64 4.07 16.60
CA ALA A 318 -17.81 5.49 16.20
C ALA A 318 -17.76 6.45 17.41
N TYR A 319 -18.38 6.05 18.52
CA TYR A 319 -18.27 6.78 19.78
C TYR A 319 -16.82 6.81 20.31
N LEU A 320 -16.12 5.68 20.37
CA LEU A 320 -14.73 5.60 20.86
C LEU A 320 -13.76 6.41 20.01
N ARG A 321 -13.88 6.38 18.67
CA ARG A 321 -13.15 7.29 17.75
C ARG A 321 -13.28 8.74 18.21
N SER A 322 -14.48 9.17 18.62
CA SER A 322 -14.73 10.54 19.13
C SER A 322 -14.11 10.83 20.51
N VAL A 323 -14.04 9.85 21.41
CA VAL A 323 -13.51 10.06 22.79
C VAL A 323 -11.98 9.96 22.83
N TYR A 324 -11.39 8.99 22.11
CA TYR A 324 -9.94 8.83 22.00
C TYR A 324 -9.33 9.77 20.94
N LYS A 325 -10.15 10.37 20.07
CA LYS A 325 -9.75 11.24 18.94
C LYS A 325 -8.75 10.56 18.00
N VAL A 326 -8.99 9.28 17.78
CA VAL A 326 -8.23 8.40 16.90
C VAL A 326 -8.94 8.25 15.57
N THR A 327 -8.22 7.79 14.56
CA THR A 327 -8.78 7.53 13.24
C THR A 327 -9.63 6.26 13.26
N TRP A 328 -9.13 5.15 13.81
CA TRP A 328 -9.80 3.82 13.78
C TRP A 328 -10.13 3.31 15.19
N THR A 329 -11.08 2.38 15.30
CA THR A 329 -11.30 1.64 16.55
C THR A 329 -11.84 0.24 16.30
N TYR A 330 -11.27 -0.77 16.93
CA TYR A 330 -11.83 -2.13 16.99
C TYR A 330 -11.89 -2.68 18.41
N HIS A 331 -12.55 -3.83 18.57
CA HIS A 331 -12.66 -4.54 19.85
C HIS A 331 -12.04 -5.92 19.79
N THR A 332 -11.62 -6.40 20.97
CA THR A 332 -11.26 -7.80 21.17
C THR A 332 -12.10 -8.38 22.30
N PHE A 333 -12.96 -9.34 22.01
CA PHE A 333 -13.65 -10.13 23.03
C PHE A 333 -12.81 -11.37 23.35
N ILE A 334 -12.26 -11.41 24.55
CA ILE A 334 -11.36 -12.49 25.00
C ILE A 334 -12.14 -13.39 25.94
N CYS A 335 -12.56 -14.55 25.45
CA CYS A 335 -13.33 -15.52 26.21
C CYS A 335 -12.40 -16.54 26.89
N TYR A 336 -12.71 -16.90 28.13
CA TYR A 336 -11.76 -17.58 29.00
C TYR A 336 -11.92 -19.10 29.01
N ASN A 337 -10.87 -19.81 28.58
CA ASN A 337 -10.84 -21.28 28.54
C ASN A 337 -9.47 -21.86 28.97
N PRO A 338 -9.00 -21.60 30.21
CA PRO A 338 -7.71 -22.10 30.68
C PRO A 338 -7.69 -23.65 30.71
N PRO A 339 -6.56 -24.31 30.37
CA PRO A 339 -6.45 -25.76 30.51
C PRO A 339 -6.84 -26.24 31.92
N PRO A 340 -7.72 -27.24 32.07
CA PRO A 340 -8.16 -28.21 31.07
C PRO A 340 -9.57 -27.95 30.48
N ALA A 341 -9.94 -26.70 30.23
CA ALA A 341 -11.14 -26.35 29.46
C ALA A 341 -11.06 -26.86 28.00
N PRO A 342 -12.19 -26.90 27.26
CA PRO A 342 -12.16 -27.08 25.80
C PRO A 342 -11.29 -26.02 25.13
N SER A 343 -10.57 -26.41 24.08
CA SER A 343 -9.63 -25.55 23.36
C SER A 343 -10.31 -24.65 22.32
N THR A 344 -11.52 -25.04 21.89
CA THR A 344 -12.41 -24.39 20.90
C THR A 344 -13.83 -24.25 21.43
N PHE A 345 -14.62 -23.36 20.81
CA PHE A 345 -16.08 -23.36 20.90
C PHE A 345 -16.66 -24.70 20.41
N THR A 346 -17.92 -25.01 20.74
CA THR A 346 -18.52 -26.34 20.48
C THR A 346 -18.64 -26.75 19.00
N ASP A 347 -18.41 -25.81 18.09
CA ASP A 347 -18.38 -25.97 16.63
C ASP A 347 -16.97 -25.93 16.01
N GLY A 348 -15.91 -25.75 16.83
CA GLY A 348 -14.51 -25.87 16.43
C GLY A 348 -13.77 -24.57 16.17
N TYR A 349 -14.41 -23.40 16.29
CA TYR A 349 -13.77 -22.09 16.17
C TYR A 349 -13.01 -21.73 17.46
N PHE A 350 -12.03 -20.83 17.40
CA PHE A 350 -11.32 -20.33 18.59
C PHE A 350 -10.85 -18.87 18.50
N ALA A 351 -10.39 -18.45 17.34
CA ALA A 351 -10.15 -17.06 16.97
C ALA A 351 -10.93 -16.78 15.68
N TYR A 352 -11.51 -15.57 15.57
CA TYR A 352 -12.07 -15.05 14.32
C TYR A 352 -12.28 -13.53 14.35
N CYS A 353 -12.16 -12.92 13.18
CA CYS A 353 -12.39 -11.52 12.91
C CYS A 353 -13.69 -11.30 12.12
N TYR A 354 -14.55 -10.42 12.64
CA TYR A 354 -15.56 -9.74 11.85
C TYR A 354 -14.99 -8.45 11.29
N LEU A 355 -14.93 -8.39 9.95
CA LEU A 355 -14.12 -7.43 9.19
C LEU A 355 -14.37 -5.97 9.60
N GLY A 356 -13.25 -5.28 9.83
CA GLY A 356 -13.22 -3.88 10.24
C GLY A 356 -13.72 -3.55 11.64
N ARG A 357 -14.06 -4.51 12.53
CA ARG A 357 -14.77 -4.20 13.80
C ARG A 357 -14.38 -4.98 15.05
N ILE A 358 -14.36 -6.31 14.99
CA ILE A 358 -14.31 -7.19 16.17
C ILE A 358 -13.39 -8.37 15.89
N ILE A 359 -12.48 -8.63 16.82
CA ILE A 359 -11.81 -9.91 17.00
C ILE A 359 -12.47 -10.64 18.18
N GLN A 360 -12.76 -11.93 18.01
CA GLN A 360 -13.27 -12.80 19.07
C GLN A 360 -12.29 -13.96 19.26
N GLU A 361 -11.69 -14.05 20.43
CA GLU A 361 -10.53 -14.91 20.69
C GLU A 361 -10.70 -15.72 21.99
N LEU A 362 -10.03 -16.87 22.07
CA LEU A 362 -10.06 -17.77 23.24
C LEU A 362 -8.71 -17.74 23.94
N TYR A 363 -8.68 -17.54 25.27
CA TYR A 363 -7.45 -17.46 26.08
C TYR A 363 -6.42 -18.58 25.81
N ASN A 364 -6.87 -19.79 25.46
CA ASN A 364 -6.01 -20.95 25.19
C ASN A 364 -5.85 -21.29 23.69
N ASN A 365 -6.44 -20.51 22.77
CA ASN A 365 -6.26 -20.53 21.31
C ASN A 365 -5.98 -21.92 20.70
N ASP A 366 -7.01 -22.79 20.65
CA ASP A 366 -6.95 -24.22 20.23
C ASP A 366 -5.68 -25.02 20.63
N GLY A 367 -5.08 -24.74 21.78
CA GLY A 367 -3.87 -25.42 22.23
C GLY A 367 -2.55 -24.92 21.61
N TRP A 368 -2.57 -23.85 20.81
CA TRP A 368 -1.40 -22.96 20.65
C TRP A 368 -0.99 -22.38 22.01
N GLY A 369 -1.96 -22.20 22.90
CA GLY A 369 -1.78 -21.76 24.29
C GLY A 369 -1.58 -20.24 24.44
N PRO A 370 -1.60 -19.73 25.68
CA PRO A 370 -1.60 -18.28 25.92
C PRO A 370 -0.37 -17.54 25.38
N THR A 371 0.80 -18.19 25.31
CA THR A 371 2.07 -17.61 24.81
C THR A 371 2.22 -17.66 23.28
N ASN A 372 1.09 -17.72 22.57
CA ASN A 372 0.96 -17.48 21.13
C ASN A 372 -0.26 -16.57 20.87
N PHE A 373 -0.86 -15.99 21.91
CA PHE A 373 -1.95 -15.04 21.77
C PHE A 373 -1.48 -13.81 20.98
N ASP A 374 -0.23 -13.38 21.18
CA ASP A 374 0.38 -12.29 20.40
C ASP A 374 0.31 -12.52 18.87
N LYS A 375 0.62 -13.74 18.43
CA LYS A 375 0.66 -14.20 17.04
C LYS A 375 -0.73 -14.38 16.44
N VAL A 376 -1.65 -15.03 17.16
CA VAL A 376 -3.04 -15.21 16.73
C VAL A 376 -3.71 -13.84 16.61
N HIS A 377 -3.58 -13.00 17.64
CA HIS A 377 -4.09 -11.64 17.63
C HIS A 377 -3.48 -10.77 16.51
N ALA A 378 -2.22 -11.02 16.13
CA ALA A 378 -1.57 -10.29 15.04
C ALA A 378 -2.18 -10.65 13.68
N HIS A 379 -2.43 -11.94 13.43
CA HIS A 379 -3.13 -12.43 12.24
C HIS A 379 -4.55 -11.83 12.13
N GLU A 380 -5.34 -11.94 13.19
CA GLU A 380 -6.71 -11.41 13.26
C GLU A 380 -6.76 -9.87 13.10
N THR A 381 -5.72 -9.17 13.58
CA THR A 381 -5.55 -7.73 13.34
C THR A 381 -5.25 -7.42 11.87
N GLY A 382 -4.71 -8.36 11.08
CA GLY A 382 -4.62 -8.24 9.62
C GLY A 382 -6.00 -8.23 8.96
N HIS A 383 -6.90 -9.14 9.35
CA HIS A 383 -8.28 -9.18 8.84
C HIS A 383 -9.10 -7.93 9.19
N ILE A 384 -8.83 -7.26 10.32
CA ILE A 384 -9.45 -5.95 10.64
C ILE A 384 -9.19 -4.92 9.53
N TYR A 385 -8.08 -5.04 8.81
CA TYR A 385 -7.70 -4.20 7.66
C TYR A 385 -7.68 -5.00 6.34
N TRP A 386 -8.58 -5.98 6.21
CA TRP A 386 -8.85 -6.73 4.97
C TRP A 386 -7.63 -7.45 4.35
N ALA A 387 -6.63 -7.82 5.16
CA ALA A 387 -5.71 -8.88 4.74
C ALA A 387 -6.50 -10.19 4.58
N GLY A 388 -6.37 -10.86 3.44
CA GLY A 388 -6.94 -12.17 3.19
C GLY A 388 -5.98 -13.30 3.57
N ASP A 389 -6.50 -14.50 3.77
CA ASP A 389 -5.63 -15.66 4.06
C ASP A 389 -4.76 -16.00 2.87
N GLU A 390 -3.47 -16.11 3.12
CA GLU A 390 -2.48 -16.49 2.12
C GLU A 390 -2.24 -18.02 2.15
N TYR A 391 -2.80 -18.73 3.15
CA TYR A 391 -2.78 -20.19 3.29
C TYR A 391 -4.01 -20.87 2.65
N TYR A 392 -3.84 -22.08 2.07
CA TYR A 392 -4.92 -22.85 1.43
C TYR A 392 -5.36 -24.06 2.24
N LEU A 393 -6.66 -24.16 2.52
CA LEU A 393 -7.31 -25.36 3.05
C LEU A 393 -8.50 -25.80 2.19
N ALA A 394 -8.63 -27.11 2.00
CA ALA A 394 -9.62 -27.69 1.10
C ALA A 394 -11.04 -27.61 1.67
N GLY A 395 -11.84 -26.65 1.15
CA GLY A 395 -13.19 -26.35 1.62
C GLY A 395 -13.30 -25.06 2.43
N TYR A 396 -12.17 -24.37 2.65
CA TYR A 396 -12.12 -23.04 3.27
C TYR A 396 -12.02 -21.91 2.20
N GLY A 397 -12.33 -20.67 2.58
CA GLY A 397 -12.63 -19.56 1.69
C GLY A 397 -11.47 -18.65 1.29
N GLY A 398 -10.50 -18.39 2.18
CA GLY A 398 -9.50 -17.33 2.00
C GLY A 398 -8.67 -17.43 0.70
N CYS A 399 -7.74 -18.36 0.61
CA CYS A 399 -6.96 -18.65 -0.62
C CYS A 399 -7.75 -19.55 -1.62
N SER A 400 -8.99 -19.18 -1.95
CA SER A 400 -9.88 -20.01 -2.79
C SER A 400 -9.73 -19.81 -4.32
N GLY A 401 -8.87 -18.89 -4.77
CA GLY A 401 -8.53 -18.64 -6.17
C GLY A 401 -7.18 -17.92 -6.32
N CYS A 402 -6.81 -17.54 -7.55
CA CYS A 402 -5.60 -16.73 -7.82
C CYS A 402 -5.88 -15.24 -8.08
N GLY A 403 -7.16 -14.85 -8.11
CA GLY A 403 -7.61 -13.46 -8.25
C GLY A 403 -8.00 -12.85 -6.90
N TYR A 404 -8.81 -11.79 -6.94
CA TYR A 404 -9.22 -10.99 -5.77
C TYR A 404 -10.17 -11.71 -4.80
N THR A 405 -9.67 -12.72 -4.06
CA THR A 405 -10.40 -13.31 -2.92
C THR A 405 -10.18 -12.46 -1.67
N TYR A 406 -11.01 -11.42 -1.53
CA TYR A 406 -11.24 -10.61 -0.32
C TYR A 406 -10.03 -9.86 0.27
N ALA A 407 -9.01 -9.61 -0.55
CA ALA A 407 -7.75 -9.00 -0.14
C ALA A 407 -7.73 -7.50 -0.49
N GLY A 408 -7.69 -6.63 0.53
CA GLY A 408 -7.55 -5.17 0.43
C GLY A 408 -8.75 -4.43 -0.18
N SER A 409 -9.18 -3.35 0.49
CA SER A 409 -10.12 -2.35 -0.07
C SER A 409 -9.62 -1.64 -1.32
N ASN A 410 -8.30 -1.55 -1.45
CA ASN A 410 -7.58 -1.02 -2.60
C ASN A 410 -7.51 -2.02 -3.76
N GLY A 411 -8.14 -3.19 -3.66
CA GLY A 411 -8.14 -4.22 -4.70
C GLY A 411 -6.83 -4.99 -4.82
N THR A 412 -6.00 -5.03 -3.77
CA THR A 412 -4.71 -5.74 -3.82
C THR A 412 -4.91 -7.24 -4.06
N ARG A 413 -4.26 -7.79 -5.09
CA ARG A 413 -4.26 -9.24 -5.34
C ARG A 413 -3.58 -10.00 -4.18
N ASN A 414 -4.23 -11.06 -3.69
CA ASN A 414 -3.63 -12.05 -2.79
C ASN A 414 -2.59 -12.90 -3.56
N GLY A 415 -1.43 -12.30 -3.84
CA GLY A 415 -0.36 -12.90 -4.65
C GLY A 415 0.48 -13.93 -3.91
N ASN A 416 0.38 -14.03 -2.57
CA ASN A 416 1.09 -15.07 -1.80
C ASN A 416 0.31 -16.39 -1.69
N CYS A 417 -0.98 -16.40 -2.02
CA CYS A 417 -1.88 -17.55 -1.89
C CYS A 417 -1.23 -18.87 -2.33
N VAL A 418 -0.92 -19.76 -1.36
CA VAL A 418 -0.14 -21.02 -1.54
C VAL A 418 -0.83 -22.06 -2.43
N ARG A 419 -1.97 -21.74 -3.02
CA ARG A 419 -2.68 -22.59 -3.97
C ARG A 419 -1.89 -22.71 -5.27
N SER A 420 -1.82 -23.92 -5.81
CA SER A 420 -0.98 -24.24 -6.96
C SER A 420 -1.25 -23.35 -8.18
N GLY A 421 -0.28 -22.49 -8.51
CA GLY A 421 -0.33 -21.54 -9.62
C GLY A 421 -0.80 -20.13 -9.26
N CYS A 422 -1.04 -19.81 -7.98
CA CYS A 422 -1.53 -18.50 -7.55
C CYS A 422 -0.44 -17.57 -6.98
N GLY A 423 0.60 -18.14 -6.36
CA GLY A 423 1.66 -17.40 -5.65
C GLY A 423 2.89 -18.25 -5.30
N PRO A 424 3.98 -17.62 -4.79
CA PRO A 424 5.20 -18.31 -4.35
C PRO A 424 5.02 -19.04 -3.01
N GLY A 425 4.15 -18.54 -2.12
CA GLY A 425 3.80 -19.20 -0.86
C GLY A 425 4.80 -18.96 0.28
N TYR A 426 5.29 -17.73 0.42
CA TYR A 426 6.21 -17.29 1.47
C TYR A 426 5.58 -17.35 2.86
N ASP A 427 6.36 -17.78 3.85
CA ASP A 427 6.02 -17.67 5.27
C ASP A 427 5.77 -16.20 5.66
N CYS A 428 4.63 -15.89 6.28
CA CYS A 428 4.27 -14.56 6.79
C CYS A 428 3.21 -14.64 7.90
N ILE A 429 2.73 -13.50 8.42
CA ILE A 429 1.68 -13.52 9.45
C ILE A 429 0.36 -14.09 8.92
N MET A 430 0.05 -13.88 7.64
CA MET A 430 -1.14 -14.42 6.94
C MET A 430 -0.92 -15.81 6.30
N ASN A 431 0.27 -16.40 6.40
CA ASN A 431 0.60 -17.74 5.88
C ASN A 431 1.58 -18.49 6.80
N ASN A 432 1.13 -19.57 7.42
CA ASN A 432 1.85 -20.31 8.48
C ASN A 432 2.10 -19.51 9.79
N ASN A 433 1.48 -18.33 9.93
CA ASN A 433 1.48 -17.49 11.13
C ASN A 433 2.90 -17.19 11.66
N GLN A 434 3.78 -16.76 10.77
CA GLN A 434 5.17 -16.42 11.09
C GLN A 434 5.32 -14.92 11.37
N TRP A 435 6.32 -14.55 12.18
CA TRP A 435 6.59 -13.17 12.60
C TRP A 435 7.21 -12.29 11.51
N THR A 436 6.63 -12.29 10.31
CA THR A 436 7.15 -11.57 9.15
C THR A 436 6.01 -11.23 8.18
N LEU A 437 6.22 -10.27 7.27
CA LEU A 437 5.24 -9.86 6.28
C LEU A 437 5.77 -10.18 4.87
N CYS A 438 5.02 -10.91 4.05
CA CYS A 438 5.31 -11.00 2.62
C CYS A 438 5.10 -9.63 1.95
N SER A 439 5.44 -9.46 0.66
CA SER A 439 5.16 -8.21 -0.08
C SER A 439 3.65 -7.88 -0.16
N TYR A 440 2.81 -8.91 -0.30
CA TYR A 440 1.38 -8.76 -0.51
C TYR A 440 0.61 -8.30 0.74
N THR A 441 0.94 -8.75 1.95
CA THR A 441 0.19 -8.42 3.18
C THR A 441 0.19 -6.90 3.48
N PRO A 442 1.33 -6.17 3.47
CA PRO A 442 1.38 -4.71 3.62
C PRO A 442 0.46 -3.96 2.65
N ARG A 443 0.45 -4.35 1.36
CA ARG A 443 -0.42 -3.73 0.36
C ARG A 443 -1.90 -3.93 0.69
N GLN A 444 -2.29 -5.14 1.09
CA GLN A 444 -3.68 -5.46 1.45
C GLN A 444 -4.18 -4.59 2.60
N ILE A 445 -3.36 -4.40 3.65
CA ILE A 445 -3.66 -3.51 4.78
C ILE A 445 -3.41 -2.02 4.47
N GLY A 446 -3.25 -1.65 3.21
CA GLY A 446 -3.12 -0.26 2.77
C GLY A 446 -1.86 0.45 3.23
N TRP A 447 -0.75 -0.27 3.44
CA TRP A 447 0.59 0.30 3.46
C TRP A 447 1.14 0.27 2.03
N ASP A 448 1.40 1.45 1.46
CA ASP A 448 2.09 1.57 0.18
C ASP A 448 3.44 0.83 0.25
N GLU A 449 3.66 -0.14 -0.63
CA GLU A 449 4.75 -1.09 -0.42
C GLU A 449 6.12 -0.52 -0.78
N ILE A 450 6.95 -0.31 0.25
CA ILE A 450 8.42 -0.37 0.30
C ILE A 450 9.22 0.59 -0.61
N TYR A 451 8.72 0.98 -1.78
CA TYR A 451 9.32 1.95 -2.68
C TYR A 451 8.63 3.31 -2.49
N PRO A 452 9.30 4.29 -1.86
CA PRO A 452 8.73 5.63 -1.72
C PRO A 452 8.69 6.28 -3.11
N ARG A 453 7.50 6.32 -3.71
CA ARG A 453 7.13 6.75 -5.09
C ARG A 453 8.19 7.63 -5.79
N SER A 454 8.57 8.70 -5.10
CA SER A 454 9.85 9.41 -5.01
C SER A 454 11.21 8.68 -5.25
N LEU A 455 11.32 7.67 -6.13
CA LEU A 455 12.57 6.97 -6.47
C LEU A 455 13.14 7.34 -7.85
N VAL A 456 14.47 7.49 -7.92
CA VAL A 456 15.20 7.78 -9.17
C VAL A 456 16.37 6.81 -9.37
N VAL A 457 16.35 6.04 -10.46
CA VAL A 457 17.46 5.20 -10.93
C VAL A 457 18.50 6.07 -11.62
N THR A 458 19.77 5.83 -11.34
CA THR A 458 20.90 6.53 -11.97
C THR A 458 22.04 5.58 -12.26
N ALA A 459 22.67 5.70 -13.44
CA ALA A 459 23.75 4.81 -13.86
C ALA A 459 25.07 5.54 -14.16
N HIS A 460 26.16 4.80 -14.12
CA HIS A 460 27.43 5.20 -14.73
C HIS A 460 27.32 5.16 -16.26
N GLY A 461 27.40 6.33 -16.90
CA GLY A 461 27.65 6.46 -18.34
C GLY A 461 29.11 6.18 -18.74
N ASN A 462 29.51 6.66 -19.92
CA ASN A 462 30.74 6.22 -20.58
C ASN A 462 32.02 6.54 -19.76
N GLY A 463 32.89 5.56 -19.58
CA GLY A 463 34.12 5.69 -18.79
C GLY A 463 33.89 5.66 -17.27
N GLY A 464 32.77 5.11 -16.82
CA GLY A 464 32.47 4.80 -15.41
C GLY A 464 32.90 3.39 -14.99
N SER A 465 32.20 2.82 -14.03
CA SER A 465 32.48 1.49 -13.45
C SER A 465 31.22 0.60 -13.34
N SER A 466 30.26 0.77 -14.25
CA SER A 466 29.00 0.02 -14.30
C SER A 466 28.15 0.08 -13.02
N VAL A 467 28.23 1.16 -12.25
CA VAL A 467 27.48 1.29 -10.99
C VAL A 467 26.11 1.86 -11.31
N VAL A 468 25.08 1.20 -10.81
CA VAL A 468 23.70 1.71 -10.78
C VAL A 468 23.37 2.04 -9.32
N LYS A 469 22.62 3.13 -9.13
CA LYS A 469 22.15 3.61 -7.84
C LYS A 469 20.69 4.03 -7.91
N VAL A 470 19.95 3.78 -6.84
CA VAL A 470 18.58 4.25 -6.68
C VAL A 470 18.49 5.18 -5.48
N TRP A 471 17.91 6.35 -5.71
CA TRP A 471 17.84 7.44 -4.73
C TRP A 471 16.39 7.67 -4.33
N ASN A 472 16.12 7.69 -3.02
CA ASN A 472 14.91 8.32 -2.50
C ASN A 472 15.08 9.85 -2.57
N THR A 473 14.17 10.55 -3.22
CA THR A 473 14.26 12.01 -3.40
C THR A 473 13.82 12.78 -2.16
N GLN A 474 12.77 12.32 -1.45
CA GLN A 474 12.28 12.90 -0.18
C GLN A 474 13.39 13.01 0.87
N ASN A 475 13.88 11.86 1.36
CA ASN A 475 14.85 11.77 2.46
C ASN A 475 16.31 11.78 1.98
N ASN A 476 16.53 11.84 0.66
CA ASN A 476 17.83 11.99 0.03
C ASN A 476 18.83 10.81 0.22
N THR A 477 18.34 9.65 0.67
CA THR A 477 19.12 8.41 0.87
C THR A 477 19.38 7.66 -0.44
N VAL A 478 20.08 6.51 -0.34
CA VAL A 478 20.41 5.61 -1.46
C VAL A 478 19.99 4.21 -1.05
N LEU A 479 19.00 3.63 -1.73
CA LEU A 479 18.50 2.29 -1.44
C LEU A 479 19.37 1.21 -2.10
N PHE A 480 19.75 1.44 -3.36
CA PHE A 480 20.59 0.54 -4.15
C PHE A 480 21.89 1.22 -4.60
N ASN A 481 23.02 0.48 -4.64
CA ASN A 481 24.34 0.99 -5.05
C ASN A 481 25.31 -0.15 -5.43
N GLN A 482 25.13 -0.75 -6.62
CA GLN A 482 25.89 -1.94 -7.05
C GLN A 482 26.51 -1.80 -8.44
N ALA A 483 27.68 -2.42 -8.63
CA ALA A 483 28.30 -2.57 -9.95
C ALA A 483 27.65 -3.74 -10.73
N VAL A 484 26.62 -3.45 -11.52
CA VAL A 484 25.75 -4.47 -12.16
C VAL A 484 26.48 -5.29 -13.22
N PHE A 485 27.44 -4.69 -13.93
CA PHE A 485 28.29 -5.36 -14.92
C PHE A 485 29.77 -5.28 -14.54
N GLY A 486 30.40 -6.45 -14.31
CA GLY A 486 31.84 -6.53 -14.03
C GLY A 486 32.72 -6.20 -15.24
N ALA A 487 34.02 -6.54 -15.14
CA ALA A 487 35.07 -6.20 -16.12
C ALA A 487 34.87 -6.71 -17.57
N GLY A 488 33.74 -7.35 -17.87
CA GLY A 488 33.29 -7.66 -19.22
C GLY A 488 32.66 -6.49 -19.98
N ASN A 489 32.27 -5.41 -19.27
CA ASN A 489 31.80 -4.12 -19.80
C ASN A 489 32.97 -3.11 -19.77
N THR A 490 33.76 -3.02 -20.83
CA THR A 490 35.06 -2.31 -20.79
C THR A 490 34.97 -0.78 -20.79
N ASN A 491 33.85 -0.21 -21.24
CA ASN A 491 33.57 1.23 -21.13
C ASN A 491 32.82 1.59 -19.83
N GLY A 492 32.34 0.61 -19.06
CA GLY A 492 31.66 0.82 -17.78
C GLY A 492 30.32 1.55 -17.87
N GLU A 493 29.76 1.65 -19.07
CA GLU A 493 28.51 2.35 -19.40
C GLU A 493 27.31 1.41 -19.25
N VAL A 494 26.25 1.88 -18.59
CA VAL A 494 25.02 1.10 -18.33
C VAL A 494 23.81 1.97 -18.61
N MET A 495 22.92 1.50 -19.49
CA MET A 495 21.58 2.07 -19.64
C MET A 495 20.65 1.43 -18.61
N VAL A 496 19.66 2.19 -18.13
CA VAL A 496 18.73 1.77 -17.08
C VAL A 496 17.30 2.16 -17.42
N ALA A 497 16.38 1.27 -17.06
CA ALA A 497 14.95 1.50 -16.95
C ALA A 497 14.44 0.82 -15.66
N SER A 498 13.19 1.10 -15.30
CA SER A 498 12.46 0.43 -14.22
C SER A 498 11.00 0.26 -14.61
N GLY A 499 10.37 -0.79 -14.08
CA GLY A 499 9.02 -1.25 -14.40
C GLY A 499 8.76 -2.63 -13.76
N ASP A 500 7.51 -3.01 -13.50
CA ASP A 500 7.10 -4.27 -12.86
C ASP A 500 7.07 -5.39 -13.90
N VAL A 501 8.19 -6.10 -14.05
CA VAL A 501 8.38 -7.00 -15.20
C VAL A 501 8.12 -8.48 -14.89
N ASP A 502 7.80 -8.84 -13.65
CA ASP A 502 7.34 -10.20 -13.31
C ASP A 502 5.96 -10.30 -12.62
N GLY A 503 5.25 -9.18 -12.51
CA GLY A 503 3.82 -9.12 -12.16
C GLY A 503 3.58 -9.24 -10.65
N ASP A 504 4.60 -8.89 -9.86
CA ASP A 504 4.56 -8.80 -8.42
C ASP A 504 3.87 -7.50 -7.96
N GLY A 505 3.96 -6.41 -8.74
CA GLY A 505 3.54 -5.04 -8.39
C GLY A 505 4.63 -4.16 -7.78
N LEU A 506 5.88 -4.62 -7.79
CA LEU A 506 7.09 -3.84 -7.54
C LEU A 506 7.88 -3.69 -8.86
N PRO A 507 8.42 -2.50 -9.19
CA PRO A 507 9.27 -2.34 -10.38
C PRO A 507 10.77 -2.64 -10.19
N GLU A 508 11.33 -3.41 -11.13
CA GLU A 508 12.72 -3.93 -11.15
C GLU A 508 13.72 -2.94 -11.73
N LEU A 509 15.01 -3.20 -11.51
CA LEU A 509 16.11 -2.51 -12.17
C LEU A 509 16.56 -3.21 -13.46
N ILE A 510 16.01 -2.77 -14.59
CA ILE A 510 16.38 -3.23 -15.92
C ILE A 510 17.68 -2.53 -16.34
N CYS A 511 18.78 -3.28 -16.33
CA CYS A 511 20.12 -2.78 -16.58
C CYS A 511 20.69 -3.36 -17.89
N ALA A 512 21.09 -2.51 -18.83
CA ALA A 512 21.62 -2.92 -20.13
C ALA A 512 23.04 -2.40 -20.41
N HIS A 513 23.80 -3.17 -21.20
CA HIS A 513 25.12 -2.76 -21.69
C HIS A 513 25.06 -1.52 -22.59
N GLY A 514 25.84 -0.48 -22.28
CA GLY A 514 26.12 0.64 -23.17
C GLY A 514 27.18 0.38 -24.25
N THR A 515 27.80 1.45 -24.74
CA THR A 515 28.75 1.48 -25.86
C THR A 515 29.93 0.49 -25.71
N ASP A 516 30.26 -0.24 -26.78
CA ASP A 516 31.26 -1.34 -26.86
C ASP A 516 30.98 -2.53 -25.91
N GLY A 517 29.73 -2.66 -25.46
CA GLY A 517 29.26 -3.77 -24.63
C GLY A 517 29.04 -5.07 -25.41
N LYS A 518 28.14 -5.93 -24.90
CA LYS A 518 27.84 -7.26 -25.47
C LYS A 518 26.35 -7.57 -25.63
N SER A 519 25.54 -6.51 -25.71
CA SER A 519 24.07 -6.53 -25.70
C SER A 519 23.50 -7.47 -24.66
N SER A 520 23.96 -7.32 -23.42
CA SER A 520 23.41 -8.06 -22.29
C SER A 520 22.40 -7.14 -21.63
N VAL A 521 21.22 -7.69 -21.34
CA VAL A 521 20.23 -7.08 -20.46
C VAL A 521 20.22 -7.93 -19.20
N LYS A 522 20.04 -7.28 -18.05
CA LYS A 522 19.81 -7.90 -16.77
C LYS A 522 18.58 -7.27 -16.14
N VAL A 523 17.80 -8.09 -15.45
CA VAL A 523 16.73 -7.65 -14.55
C VAL A 523 17.21 -7.93 -13.13
N LEU A 524 16.99 -6.98 -12.22
CA LEU A 524 17.39 -7.10 -10.83
C LEU A 524 16.33 -6.55 -9.89
N GLU A 525 16.10 -7.27 -8.81
CA GLU A 525 15.49 -6.76 -7.59
C GLU A 525 16.13 -5.45 -7.12
N LEU A 526 15.39 -4.62 -6.37
CA LEU A 526 16.01 -3.55 -5.59
C LEU A 526 16.92 -4.06 -4.46
N ASN A 527 16.75 -5.30 -4.02
CA ASN A 527 17.72 -6.00 -3.15
C ASN A 527 19.04 -6.38 -3.87
N GLY A 528 19.07 -6.34 -5.20
CA GLY A 528 20.26 -6.59 -6.03
C GLY A 528 20.47 -8.02 -6.49
N THR A 529 19.55 -8.93 -6.18
CA THR A 529 19.44 -10.26 -6.82
C THR A 529 19.20 -10.08 -8.32
N VAL A 530 19.75 -10.99 -9.15
CA VAL A 530 19.62 -10.93 -10.61
C VAL A 530 18.66 -12.03 -11.05
N ILE A 531 17.40 -11.69 -11.30
CA ILE A 531 16.37 -12.67 -11.72
C ILE A 531 16.55 -13.09 -13.18
N ALA A 532 16.92 -12.17 -14.07
CA ALA A 532 17.17 -12.48 -15.49
C ALA A 532 18.46 -11.88 -16.05
N ASN A 533 19.06 -12.54 -17.06
CA ASN A 533 20.31 -12.11 -17.70
C ASN A 533 20.49 -12.75 -19.10
N TRP A 534 20.11 -12.01 -20.14
CA TRP A 534 20.00 -12.51 -21.53
C TRP A 534 20.58 -11.52 -22.54
N LYS A 535 20.34 -11.71 -23.86
CA LYS A 535 20.93 -10.87 -24.92
C LYS A 535 19.99 -10.46 -26.05
N ALA A 536 19.49 -9.22 -26.00
CA ALA A 536 18.54 -8.65 -26.96
C ALA A 536 18.91 -8.85 -28.45
N PHE A 537 20.15 -8.52 -28.84
CA PHE A 537 20.59 -8.52 -30.24
C PHE A 537 21.71 -9.53 -30.56
N GLY A 538 22.15 -10.30 -29.57
CA GLY A 538 23.21 -11.30 -29.73
C GLY A 538 24.48 -10.75 -30.39
N ALA A 539 25.09 -11.53 -31.29
CA ALA A 539 26.31 -11.14 -32.01
C ALA A 539 26.07 -10.21 -33.22
N ALA A 540 24.80 -9.85 -33.52
CA ALA A 540 24.48 -8.97 -34.64
C ALA A 540 24.64 -7.47 -34.33
N ASN A 541 24.65 -7.11 -33.04
CA ASN A 541 24.96 -5.76 -32.58
C ASN A 541 26.46 -5.66 -32.29
N LEU A 542 27.23 -5.13 -33.25
CA LEU A 542 28.69 -5.11 -33.21
C LEU A 542 29.28 -4.10 -32.21
N ASN A 543 28.54 -3.05 -31.86
CA ASN A 543 28.90 -2.13 -30.78
C ASN A 543 28.30 -2.58 -29.43
N GLY A 544 27.29 -3.45 -29.43
CA GLY A 544 26.78 -4.09 -28.22
C GLY A 544 25.86 -3.23 -27.34
N GLN A 545 25.83 -1.91 -27.54
CA GLN A 545 24.95 -0.95 -26.88
C GLN A 545 23.46 -1.30 -27.04
N VAL A 546 22.70 -1.28 -25.96
CA VAL A 546 21.26 -1.45 -25.92
C VAL A 546 20.65 -0.35 -25.06
N HIS A 547 19.71 0.39 -25.65
CA HIS A 547 18.83 1.30 -24.93
C HIS A 547 17.63 0.49 -24.41
N VAL A 548 17.12 0.81 -23.21
CA VAL A 548 16.02 0.06 -22.56
C VAL A 548 14.92 0.99 -22.07
N ALA A 549 13.70 0.46 -22.08
CA ALA A 549 12.52 0.96 -21.39
C ALA A 549 11.69 -0.25 -20.89
N ALA A 550 10.72 0.01 -20.02
CA ALA A 550 9.66 -0.91 -19.61
C ALA A 550 8.30 -0.26 -19.82
N GLY A 551 7.26 -1.09 -19.93
CA GLY A 551 5.85 -0.71 -20.10
C GLY A 551 5.02 -1.93 -20.55
N ASP A 552 3.80 -2.06 -20.03
CA ASP A 552 2.78 -3.06 -20.39
C ASP A 552 2.23 -2.77 -21.80
N VAL A 553 2.94 -3.25 -22.84
CA VAL A 553 2.60 -3.01 -24.25
C VAL A 553 1.70 -4.11 -24.85
N ASP A 554 1.39 -5.13 -24.06
CA ASP A 554 0.57 -6.30 -24.40
C ASP A 554 -0.85 -6.23 -23.78
N GLY A 555 -1.00 -5.57 -22.62
CA GLY A 555 -2.29 -5.33 -21.94
C GLY A 555 -2.65 -6.39 -20.90
N ASP A 556 -1.64 -7.05 -20.34
CA ASP A 556 -1.74 -8.13 -19.37
C ASP A 556 -1.61 -7.62 -17.91
N GLY A 557 -1.01 -6.43 -17.74
CA GLY A 557 -0.76 -5.78 -16.45
C GLY A 557 0.67 -5.94 -15.94
N THR A 558 1.55 -6.58 -16.72
CA THR A 558 2.99 -6.72 -16.47
C THR A 558 3.79 -5.89 -17.49
N ASP A 559 4.95 -5.35 -17.14
CA ASP A 559 5.79 -4.56 -18.05
C ASP A 559 6.69 -5.41 -18.96
N GLU A 560 6.67 -5.14 -20.27
CA GLU A 560 7.64 -5.73 -21.20
C GLU A 560 8.96 -4.97 -21.26
N ILE A 561 10.07 -5.70 -21.47
CA ILE A 561 11.40 -5.09 -21.66
C ILE A 561 11.62 -4.68 -23.13
N ILE A 562 11.39 -3.39 -23.39
CA ILE A 562 11.62 -2.75 -24.68
C ILE A 562 13.10 -2.45 -24.89
N CYS A 563 13.73 -3.12 -25.85
CA CYS A 563 15.13 -2.97 -26.23
C CYS A 563 15.31 -2.19 -27.54
N GLY A 564 15.86 -0.99 -27.47
CA GLY A 564 16.35 -0.22 -28.61
C GLY A 564 17.75 -0.65 -29.06
N GLN A 565 17.95 -0.87 -30.36
CA GLN A 565 19.28 -1.18 -30.91
C GLN A 565 20.17 0.08 -30.90
N GLY A 566 21.39 -0.05 -30.38
CA GLY A 566 22.50 0.89 -30.66
C GLY A 566 22.91 0.92 -32.13
N TRP A 567 24.16 1.29 -32.42
CA TRP A 567 24.68 1.39 -33.80
C TRP A 567 24.42 0.11 -34.62
N GLY A 568 23.64 0.22 -35.70
CA GLY A 568 23.04 -0.96 -36.34
C GLY A 568 22.05 -0.63 -37.45
N THR A 569 20.82 -1.14 -37.35
CA THR A 569 19.80 -1.03 -38.42
C THR A 569 18.40 -0.69 -37.92
N SER A 570 18.30 0.00 -36.78
CA SER A 570 17.07 0.50 -36.17
C SER A 570 15.99 -0.56 -35.93
N TRP A 571 16.41 -1.63 -35.25
CA TRP A 571 15.49 -2.56 -34.61
C TRP A 571 15.14 -2.07 -33.20
N ILE A 572 13.86 -2.18 -32.86
CA ILE A 572 13.38 -2.32 -31.49
C ILE A 572 12.97 -3.78 -31.33
N LYS A 573 13.08 -4.30 -30.11
CA LYS A 573 12.55 -5.61 -29.74
C LYS A 573 11.85 -5.51 -28.39
N VAL A 574 10.82 -6.33 -28.22
CA VAL A 574 10.04 -6.45 -27.00
C VAL A 574 10.22 -7.87 -26.47
N PHE A 575 10.39 -8.02 -25.15
CA PHE A 575 10.70 -9.28 -24.48
C PHE A 575 9.99 -9.38 -23.13
N GLU A 576 9.63 -10.59 -22.74
CA GLU A 576 9.42 -10.96 -21.33
C GLU A 576 10.68 -10.63 -20.50
N TYR A 577 10.54 -10.48 -19.18
CA TYR A 577 11.70 -10.29 -18.30
C TYR A 577 12.77 -11.39 -18.42
N ASP A 578 12.38 -12.64 -18.67
CA ASP A 578 13.28 -13.79 -18.85
C ASP A 578 14.12 -13.73 -20.15
N GLY A 579 13.72 -12.87 -21.10
CA GLY A 579 14.36 -12.68 -22.40
C GLY A 579 13.71 -13.45 -23.56
N THR A 580 12.51 -14.01 -23.36
CA THR A 580 11.67 -14.60 -24.40
C THR A 580 11.16 -13.50 -25.34
N PRO A 581 11.32 -13.63 -26.68
CA PRO A 581 11.07 -12.54 -27.61
C PRO A 581 9.62 -12.47 -28.09
N ILE A 582 8.91 -11.41 -27.67
CA ILE A 582 7.54 -11.10 -28.09
C ILE A 582 7.54 -10.46 -29.49
N LYS A 583 8.31 -9.37 -29.68
CA LYS A 583 8.25 -8.56 -30.93
C LYS A 583 9.60 -8.12 -31.48
N SER A 584 9.60 -7.68 -32.74
CA SER A 584 10.71 -6.99 -33.40
C SER A 584 10.20 -5.96 -34.41
N ILE A 585 10.30 -4.67 -34.09
CA ILE A 585 9.82 -3.55 -34.91
C ILE A 585 11.00 -2.85 -35.58
N LYS A 586 10.85 -2.42 -36.84
CA LYS A 586 11.90 -1.67 -37.56
C LYS A 586 11.60 -0.18 -37.62
N ALA A 587 11.81 0.50 -36.49
CA ALA A 587 11.41 1.88 -36.26
C ALA A 587 11.88 2.86 -37.35
N PHE A 588 13.11 2.72 -37.86
CA PHE A 588 13.65 3.60 -38.90
C PHE A 588 14.31 2.81 -40.03
N GLY A 589 14.10 3.26 -41.27
CA GLY A 589 14.82 2.74 -42.43
C GLY A 589 16.19 3.38 -42.60
N ALA A 590 16.78 3.28 -43.80
CA ALA A 590 18.06 3.92 -44.17
C ALA A 590 18.05 5.48 -44.16
N VAL A 591 17.05 6.09 -43.53
CA VAL A 591 16.95 7.52 -43.22
C VAL A 591 17.75 7.86 -41.94
N ASN A 592 17.91 6.87 -41.05
CA ASN A 592 18.76 6.92 -39.86
C ASN A 592 20.17 6.43 -40.23
N GLY A 593 21.18 7.32 -40.18
CA GLY A 593 22.50 7.07 -40.78
C GLY A 593 23.34 5.99 -40.06
N ASN A 594 23.28 5.96 -38.74
CA ASN A 594 23.97 4.98 -37.89
C ASN A 594 23.04 3.86 -37.38
N GLY A 595 21.73 3.98 -37.62
CA GLY A 595 20.74 2.98 -37.24
C GLY A 595 20.42 2.88 -35.75
N GLU A 596 20.99 3.74 -34.90
CA GLU A 596 20.75 3.78 -33.45
C GLU A 596 19.34 4.29 -33.10
N VAL A 597 18.70 3.67 -32.11
CA VAL A 597 17.34 3.98 -31.65
C VAL A 597 17.28 4.01 -30.14
N ASN A 598 16.93 5.18 -29.62
CA ASN A 598 16.56 5.38 -28.22
C ASN A 598 15.08 5.00 -28.05
N VAL A 599 14.68 4.49 -26.89
CA VAL A 599 13.31 3.99 -26.61
C VAL A 599 12.77 4.57 -25.30
N ALA A 600 11.44 4.60 -25.20
CA ALA A 600 10.63 4.83 -24.00
C ALA A 600 9.32 4.02 -24.16
N SER A 601 8.54 3.91 -23.09
CA SER A 601 7.17 3.43 -23.09
C SER A 601 6.26 4.45 -22.40
N GLY A 602 4.95 4.21 -22.45
CA GLY A 602 3.89 4.97 -21.82
C GLY A 602 2.61 4.87 -22.64
N ASP A 603 1.44 4.90 -22.00
CA ASP A 603 0.10 4.87 -22.61
C ASP A 603 -0.26 6.25 -23.18
N ILE A 604 0.20 6.55 -24.39
CA ILE A 604 0.13 7.90 -24.97
C ILE A 604 -1.15 8.17 -25.78
N ASP A 605 -2.06 7.20 -25.94
CA ASP A 605 -3.42 7.44 -26.44
C ASP A 605 -4.57 7.00 -25.51
N ALA A 606 -4.21 6.70 -24.25
CA ALA A 606 -5.06 6.37 -23.10
C ALA A 606 -5.85 5.05 -23.25
N ASP A 607 -5.43 4.18 -24.17
CA ASP A 607 -6.09 2.93 -24.58
C ASP A 607 -6.08 1.85 -23.49
N GLY A 608 -5.17 1.96 -22.52
CA GLY A 608 -4.93 0.98 -21.47
C GLY A 608 -3.71 0.09 -21.73
N THR A 609 -3.12 0.13 -22.93
CA THR A 609 -1.81 -0.47 -23.27
C THR A 609 -0.75 0.62 -23.45
N ASP A 610 0.53 0.27 -23.28
CA ASP A 610 1.65 1.18 -23.51
C ASP A 610 2.13 1.15 -24.97
N GLU A 611 2.55 2.29 -25.53
CA GLU A 611 3.13 2.32 -26.87
C GLU A 611 4.65 2.46 -26.90
N ILE A 612 5.25 1.83 -27.91
CA ILE A 612 6.68 1.71 -28.10
C ILE A 612 7.24 3.00 -28.72
N ILE A 613 7.48 3.99 -27.86
CA ILE A 613 8.02 5.30 -28.24
C ILE A 613 9.52 5.17 -28.57
N CYS A 614 9.95 5.82 -29.65
CA CYS A 614 11.31 5.69 -30.14
C CYS A 614 11.85 6.90 -30.90
N GLY A 615 13.15 7.12 -30.72
CA GLY A 615 13.88 8.30 -31.14
C GLY A 615 15.05 7.97 -32.05
N HIS A 616 15.35 8.88 -32.98
CA HIS A 616 16.61 8.82 -33.72
C HIS A 616 17.83 8.97 -32.78
N GLY A 617 18.80 8.07 -32.91
CA GLY A 617 20.14 8.15 -32.31
C GLY A 617 21.12 9.11 -33.02
N TRP A 618 22.43 8.91 -32.80
CA TRP A 618 23.48 9.82 -33.24
C TRP A 618 23.56 9.98 -34.77
N LEU A 619 23.75 11.23 -35.23
CA LEU A 619 23.65 11.68 -36.64
C LEU A 619 22.26 11.46 -37.27
N GLY A 620 21.22 11.37 -36.44
CA GLY A 620 19.83 11.32 -36.85
C GLY A 620 19.29 12.63 -37.42
N LYS A 621 17.96 12.81 -37.33
CA LYS A 621 17.25 14.01 -37.81
C LYS A 621 16.19 14.52 -36.82
N SER A 622 16.34 14.16 -35.55
CA SER A 622 15.42 14.42 -34.43
C SER A 622 13.97 14.07 -34.74
N TRP A 623 13.75 12.84 -35.23
CA TRP A 623 12.41 12.28 -35.36
C TRP A 623 12.12 11.42 -34.13
N VAL A 624 10.87 11.47 -33.69
CA VAL A 624 10.26 10.59 -32.70
C VAL A 624 9.06 9.89 -33.37
N LYS A 625 8.71 8.70 -32.90
CA LYS A 625 7.52 7.91 -33.29
C LYS A 625 7.07 7.11 -32.07
N ALA A 626 5.80 6.74 -32.02
CA ALA A 626 5.31 5.64 -31.19
C ALA A 626 4.69 4.56 -32.10
N PHE A 627 4.56 3.35 -31.57
CA PHE A 627 4.06 2.17 -32.27
C PHE A 627 3.39 1.22 -31.28
N GLU A 628 2.26 0.66 -31.68
CA GLU A 628 1.66 -0.50 -31.01
C GLU A 628 2.65 -1.65 -30.95
N LEU A 629 2.45 -2.56 -29.99
CA LEU A 629 3.06 -3.89 -30.04
C LEU A 629 2.73 -4.63 -31.34
N ASP A 630 1.56 -4.42 -31.95
CA ASP A 630 1.20 -4.90 -33.30
C ASP A 630 2.23 -4.48 -34.39
N GLY A 631 2.83 -3.30 -34.26
CA GLY A 631 3.79 -2.70 -35.21
C GLY A 631 3.18 -1.63 -36.12
N THR A 632 1.89 -1.35 -35.97
CA THR A 632 1.21 -0.13 -36.44
C THR A 632 1.86 1.09 -35.79
N LYS A 633 1.74 2.25 -36.45
CA LYS A 633 2.41 3.48 -36.06
C LYS A 633 1.34 4.55 -35.93
N ILE A 634 0.95 4.89 -34.71
CA ILE A 634 0.13 6.07 -34.42
C ILE A 634 0.92 7.37 -34.70
N PHE A 635 2.01 7.58 -33.97
CA PHE A 635 2.62 8.90 -33.81
C PHE A 635 3.84 9.16 -34.71
N SER A 636 4.14 10.43 -35.02
CA SER A 636 5.50 10.86 -35.36
C SER A 636 5.66 12.39 -35.39
N LEU A 637 6.61 12.93 -34.62
CA LEU A 637 7.01 14.34 -34.66
C LEU A 637 8.50 14.56 -34.90
N LYS A 638 8.91 15.82 -35.08
CA LYS A 638 10.31 16.22 -35.28
C LYS A 638 10.82 17.19 -34.20
N ALA A 639 11.08 16.67 -33.00
CA ALA A 639 11.23 17.41 -31.74
C ALA A 639 12.08 18.69 -31.81
N PHE A 640 13.25 18.65 -32.46
CA PHE A 640 14.22 19.75 -32.44
C PHE A 640 14.56 20.36 -33.81
N GLY A 641 14.04 19.82 -34.91
CA GLY A 641 14.14 20.44 -36.23
C GLY A 641 15.58 20.61 -36.75
N ALA A 642 16.05 21.86 -36.79
CA ALA A 642 17.43 22.23 -37.13
C ALA A 642 18.22 22.79 -35.92
N GLY A 643 17.58 22.89 -34.74
CA GLY A 643 18.22 23.32 -33.49
C GLY A 643 19.07 22.23 -32.82
N ASN A 644 19.01 21.00 -33.33
CA ASN A 644 19.82 19.87 -32.91
C ASN A 644 20.63 19.36 -34.13
N PRO A 645 21.89 19.78 -34.30
CA PRO A 645 22.66 19.50 -35.52
C PRO A 645 23.12 18.05 -35.65
N ASN A 646 23.22 17.32 -34.53
CA ASN A 646 23.57 15.90 -34.51
C ASN A 646 22.32 14.99 -34.49
N GLY A 647 21.13 15.57 -34.36
CA GLY A 647 19.87 14.94 -34.72
C GLY A 647 19.36 13.84 -33.78
N GLU A 648 19.92 13.72 -32.59
CA GLU A 648 19.60 12.64 -31.64
C GLU A 648 18.62 13.11 -30.53
N VAL A 649 17.73 12.22 -30.09
CA VAL A 649 16.68 12.50 -29.10
C VAL A 649 16.70 11.46 -28.00
N ASN A 650 16.96 11.87 -26.76
CA ASN A 650 16.71 11.06 -25.57
C ASN A 650 15.22 11.15 -25.22
N LEU A 651 14.65 10.08 -24.64
CA LEU A 651 13.21 9.92 -24.45
C LEU A 651 12.86 9.43 -23.04
N GLY A 652 11.66 9.80 -22.61
CA GLY A 652 10.84 9.19 -21.56
C GLY A 652 9.37 9.53 -21.86
N SER A 653 8.42 8.87 -21.21
CA SER A 653 6.99 9.20 -21.26
C SER A 653 6.37 8.95 -19.89
N GLY A 654 5.32 9.70 -19.58
CA GLY A 654 4.63 9.71 -18.30
C GLY A 654 3.66 10.89 -18.26
N ASN A 655 2.64 10.86 -17.42
CA ASN A 655 1.55 11.84 -17.39
C ASN A 655 1.99 13.22 -16.83
N VAL A 656 2.85 13.94 -17.57
CA VAL A 656 3.49 15.20 -17.13
C VAL A 656 2.50 16.37 -17.03
N ASP A 657 1.20 16.17 -17.30
CA ASP A 657 0.20 17.22 -17.08
C ASP A 657 -1.10 16.91 -16.38
N GLY A 658 -1.30 15.67 -15.93
CA GLY A 658 -2.46 15.26 -15.14
C GLY A 658 -3.74 15.15 -15.95
N ASP A 659 -3.65 14.88 -17.27
CA ASP A 659 -4.79 14.35 -18.03
C ASP A 659 -4.82 12.81 -17.99
N ALA A 660 -5.04 12.10 -19.10
CA ALA A 660 -5.00 10.63 -19.14
C ALA A 660 -3.99 10.07 -20.15
N ASP A 661 -3.46 10.90 -21.05
CA ASP A 661 -2.49 10.53 -22.09
C ASP A 661 -1.06 10.69 -21.52
N ASP A 662 -0.17 9.71 -21.67
CA ASP A 662 1.25 9.89 -21.33
C ASP A 662 1.96 10.89 -22.26
N ASP A 663 2.84 11.71 -21.68
CA ASP A 663 3.35 12.94 -22.32
C ASP A 663 4.83 12.80 -22.72
N ILE A 664 5.15 12.96 -24.01
CA ILE A 664 6.40 12.47 -24.60
C ILE A 664 7.57 13.42 -24.32
N ILE A 665 8.38 13.07 -23.32
CA ILE A 665 9.54 13.84 -22.85
C ILE A 665 10.72 13.68 -23.82
N CYS A 666 11.09 14.76 -24.50
CA CYS A 666 12.22 14.82 -25.42
C CYS A 666 13.43 15.56 -24.83
N GLY A 667 14.56 14.88 -24.71
CA GLY A 667 15.87 15.44 -24.34
C GLY A 667 16.79 15.71 -25.54
N HIS A 668 17.51 16.84 -25.51
CA HIS A 668 18.61 17.10 -26.45
C HIS A 668 19.85 16.23 -26.17
N HIS A 669 20.53 15.72 -27.20
CA HIS A 669 21.85 15.11 -27.06
C HIS A 669 23.02 16.08 -27.37
N GLN A 670 24.27 15.56 -27.47
CA GLN A 670 25.51 16.34 -27.59
C GLN A 670 25.50 17.29 -28.80
N GLY A 671 25.88 18.55 -28.58
CA GLY A 671 25.74 19.65 -29.54
C GLY A 671 24.41 20.43 -29.41
N GLY A 672 23.55 20.04 -28.46
CA GLY A 672 22.32 20.73 -28.11
C GLY A 672 22.52 22.02 -27.28
N SER A 673 21.44 22.51 -26.67
CA SER A 673 21.49 23.68 -25.77
C SER A 673 20.90 23.41 -24.38
N SER A 674 21.02 22.16 -23.92
CA SER A 674 20.48 21.65 -22.65
C SER A 674 18.95 21.71 -22.57
N GLN A 675 18.28 21.69 -23.72
CA GLN A 675 16.83 21.88 -23.82
C GLN A 675 16.07 20.56 -23.67
N VAL A 676 14.99 20.63 -22.89
CA VAL A 676 13.94 19.61 -22.79
C VAL A 676 12.65 20.19 -23.41
N LYS A 677 11.83 19.32 -23.98
CA LYS A 677 10.48 19.62 -24.49
C LYS A 677 9.58 18.43 -24.19
N VAL A 678 8.31 18.68 -23.88
CA VAL A 678 7.32 17.61 -23.71
C VAL A 678 6.17 17.84 -24.69
N PHE A 679 5.62 16.75 -25.25
CA PHE A 679 4.59 16.79 -26.27
C PHE A 679 3.60 15.62 -26.12
N ASN A 680 2.31 15.94 -26.13
CA ASN A 680 1.26 14.92 -26.21
C ASN A 680 1.19 14.26 -27.61
N LEU A 681 0.34 13.24 -27.75
CA LEU A 681 0.08 12.50 -28.99
C LEU A 681 -0.29 13.37 -30.19
N GLN A 682 -1.03 14.45 -29.99
CA GLN A 682 -1.40 15.35 -31.09
C GLN A 682 -0.23 16.24 -31.54
N GLY A 683 0.94 16.08 -30.91
CA GLY A 683 2.21 16.74 -31.23
C GLY A 683 2.28 18.18 -30.76
N TRP A 684 1.41 18.57 -29.83
CA TRP A 684 1.36 19.91 -29.26
C TRP A 684 2.49 20.06 -28.24
N LEU A 685 3.11 21.23 -28.17
CA LEU A 685 4.22 21.48 -27.24
C LEU A 685 3.68 21.99 -25.92
N LEU A 686 3.64 21.14 -24.90
CA LEU A 686 3.13 21.49 -23.57
C LEU A 686 4.14 22.36 -22.80
N THR A 687 5.36 21.85 -22.60
CA THR A 687 6.44 22.59 -21.91
C THR A 687 7.78 22.58 -22.65
N LYS A 688 8.63 23.57 -22.34
CA LYS A 688 10.01 23.66 -22.83
C LYS A 688 10.89 24.50 -21.88
N PHE A 689 12.00 23.93 -21.45
CA PHE A 689 12.95 24.62 -20.57
C PHE A 689 14.40 24.20 -20.86
N LYS A 690 15.33 24.59 -19.99
CA LYS A 690 16.76 24.23 -20.08
C LYS A 690 17.30 23.69 -18.76
N ALA A 691 17.16 22.39 -18.54
CA ALA A 691 17.50 21.70 -17.28
C ALA A 691 18.86 22.12 -16.69
N PHE A 692 19.89 22.24 -17.54
CA PHE A 692 21.27 22.53 -17.12
C PHE A 692 21.86 23.83 -17.69
N GLY A 693 21.03 24.67 -18.34
CA GLY A 693 21.43 25.98 -18.85
C GLY A 693 22.76 25.98 -19.62
N ALA A 694 23.66 26.90 -19.26
CA ALA A 694 24.97 27.08 -19.88
C ALA A 694 26.13 26.32 -19.21
N SER A 695 25.92 25.70 -18.04
CA SER A 695 26.96 24.89 -17.37
C SER A 695 27.15 23.53 -18.02
N ASN A 696 26.12 23.02 -18.71
CA ASN A 696 26.25 21.91 -19.64
C ASN A 696 26.60 22.44 -21.04
N SER A 697 27.89 22.67 -21.29
CA SER A 697 28.42 23.17 -22.57
C SER A 697 28.37 22.14 -23.71
N ALA A 698 28.15 20.87 -23.40
CA ALA A 698 27.90 19.81 -24.36
C ALA A 698 26.43 19.75 -24.80
N GLY A 699 25.51 20.30 -24.00
CA GLY A 699 24.09 20.43 -24.30
C GLY A 699 23.26 19.14 -24.19
N SER A 700 23.86 18.04 -23.71
CA SER A 700 23.29 16.70 -23.67
C SER A 700 22.52 16.41 -22.36
N VAL A 701 21.31 15.87 -22.47
CA VAL A 701 20.36 15.65 -21.36
C VAL A 701 19.67 14.29 -21.55
N TYR A 702 19.86 13.36 -20.62
CA TYR A 702 18.94 12.22 -20.48
C TYR A 702 17.68 12.70 -19.76
N VAL A 703 16.54 12.13 -20.12
CA VAL A 703 15.23 12.47 -19.57
C VAL A 703 14.51 11.20 -19.15
N ALA A 704 13.67 11.32 -18.12
CA ALA A 704 12.71 10.32 -17.69
C ALA A 704 11.54 11.05 -16.97
N SER A 705 10.56 10.27 -16.56
CA SER A 705 9.29 10.61 -15.94
C SER A 705 9.19 9.99 -14.54
N GLY A 706 8.05 10.13 -13.88
CA GLY A 706 7.67 9.40 -12.68
C GLY A 706 7.06 10.30 -11.60
N ASN A 707 6.07 9.78 -10.90
CA ASN A 707 5.34 10.47 -9.84
C ASN A 707 6.21 10.51 -8.57
N LEU A 708 6.92 11.62 -8.35
CA LEU A 708 7.95 11.72 -7.31
C LEU A 708 7.50 12.51 -6.08
N ASP A 709 6.35 13.18 -6.08
CA ASP A 709 5.78 13.82 -4.89
C ASP A 709 4.38 13.35 -4.45
N GLY A 710 3.65 12.62 -5.31
CA GLY A 710 2.36 12.00 -4.99
C GLY A 710 1.12 12.73 -5.55
N ASP A 711 1.28 13.72 -6.44
CA ASP A 711 0.16 14.36 -7.15
C ASP A 711 -0.32 13.54 -8.38
N VAL A 712 -1.15 14.10 -9.28
CA VAL A 712 -1.65 13.40 -10.49
C VAL A 712 -0.72 13.53 -11.70
N SER A 713 0.37 14.29 -11.56
CA SER A 713 1.32 14.63 -12.61
C SER A 713 2.65 13.88 -12.42
N ASP A 714 3.32 13.57 -13.51
CA ASP A 714 4.67 13.01 -13.49
C ASP A 714 5.77 14.09 -13.53
N GLU A 715 6.80 13.88 -12.71
CA GLU A 715 7.96 14.76 -12.67
C GLU A 715 8.90 14.54 -13.86
N ILE A 716 9.36 15.64 -14.47
CA ILE A 716 10.35 15.62 -15.54
C ILE A 716 11.75 15.45 -14.94
N ILE A 717 12.18 14.20 -14.80
CA ILE A 717 13.54 13.83 -14.41
C ILE A 717 14.51 14.19 -15.54
N CYS A 718 15.57 14.92 -15.21
CA CYS A 718 16.60 15.36 -16.13
C CYS A 718 17.99 15.02 -15.59
N ALA A 719 18.79 14.28 -16.35
CA ALA A 719 20.17 13.94 -15.99
C ALA A 719 21.20 14.47 -17.00
N HIS A 720 22.40 14.75 -16.52
CA HIS A 720 23.52 15.14 -17.38
C HIS A 720 23.89 14.01 -18.35
N GLY A 721 23.70 14.22 -19.65
CA GLY A 721 24.37 13.41 -20.66
C GLY A 721 25.87 13.75 -20.76
N ARG A 722 26.55 13.18 -21.76
CA ARG A 722 28.01 13.32 -21.93
C ARG A 722 28.52 14.76 -21.87
N ILE A 723 29.35 15.06 -20.87
CA ILE A 723 29.89 16.41 -20.60
C ILE A 723 31.43 16.38 -20.56
N ALA A 724 32.05 17.42 -21.12
CA ALA A 724 33.44 17.71 -20.83
C ALA A 724 33.57 18.13 -19.34
N TYR A 725 34.10 17.21 -18.53
CA TYR A 725 34.48 17.36 -17.11
C TYR A 725 33.36 17.26 -16.06
N GLY A 726 33.22 16.06 -15.46
CA GLY A 726 32.83 15.89 -14.04
C GLY A 726 31.45 16.42 -13.61
N GLY A 727 30.50 16.44 -14.56
CA GLY A 727 29.11 16.87 -14.37
C GLY A 727 28.35 16.02 -13.35
N SER A 728 27.84 14.85 -13.75
CA SER A 728 27.23 13.86 -12.86
C SER A 728 26.07 14.39 -11.99
N TRP A 729 25.22 15.26 -12.56
CA TRP A 729 24.05 15.85 -11.88
C TRP A 729 22.75 15.27 -12.42
N VAL A 730 21.81 15.06 -11.52
CA VAL A 730 20.39 14.81 -11.82
C VAL A 730 19.56 15.92 -11.18
N LYS A 731 18.44 16.25 -11.81
CA LYS A 731 17.48 17.28 -11.44
C LYS A 731 16.08 16.79 -11.74
N VAL A 732 15.12 17.18 -10.93
CA VAL A 732 13.70 16.84 -11.08
C VAL A 732 12.92 18.14 -11.22
N PHE A 733 12.05 18.21 -12.22
CA PHE A 733 11.31 19.42 -12.55
C PHE A 733 9.83 19.15 -12.72
N GLU A 734 9.00 20.06 -12.25
CA GLU A 734 7.59 20.08 -12.59
C GLU A 734 7.37 20.41 -14.07
N ARG A 735 6.17 20.13 -14.58
CA ARG A 735 5.69 20.59 -15.90
C ARG A 735 6.05 22.04 -16.22
N ASN A 736 5.87 22.94 -15.26
CA ASN A 736 6.12 24.37 -15.42
C ASN A 736 7.62 24.75 -15.49
N GLY A 737 8.53 23.80 -15.25
CA GLY A 737 9.98 23.98 -15.29
C GLY A 737 10.61 24.47 -13.97
N THR A 738 9.85 24.49 -12.87
CA THR A 738 10.37 24.70 -11.51
C THR A 738 11.20 23.50 -11.06
N LEU A 739 12.32 23.77 -10.39
CA LEU A 739 13.26 22.74 -9.92
C LEU A 739 12.91 22.35 -8.47
N ILE A 740 12.44 21.13 -8.25
CA ILE A 740 12.07 20.64 -6.91
C ILE A 740 13.19 19.82 -6.25
N TRP A 741 13.89 18.96 -7.00
CA TRP A 741 15.02 18.17 -6.47
C TRP A 741 16.26 18.24 -7.37
N ASN A 742 17.46 18.13 -6.76
CA ASN A 742 18.71 17.97 -7.50
C ASN A 742 19.81 17.30 -6.67
N LYS A 743 20.64 16.49 -7.33
CA LYS A 743 21.72 15.73 -6.67
C LYS A 743 22.93 15.53 -7.58
N LYS A 744 24.12 15.51 -7.00
CA LYS A 744 25.36 15.12 -7.70
C LYS A 744 25.69 13.66 -7.39
N VAL A 745 25.29 12.75 -8.28
CA VAL A 745 25.11 11.32 -7.95
C VAL A 745 26.38 10.47 -8.02
N PHE A 746 27.32 10.80 -8.90
CA PHE A 746 28.61 10.08 -9.06
C PHE A 746 29.87 10.96 -8.94
N GLY A 747 29.71 12.29 -8.90
CA GLY A 747 30.83 13.21 -8.70
C GLY A 747 31.98 13.00 -9.70
N ALA A 748 33.20 12.82 -9.17
CA ALA A 748 34.42 12.60 -9.96
C ALA A 748 34.74 11.12 -10.24
N ALA A 749 33.97 10.16 -9.69
CA ALA A 749 34.11 8.74 -10.03
C ALA A 749 33.65 8.44 -11.47
N ASN A 750 32.81 9.32 -12.03
CA ASN A 750 32.41 9.33 -13.42
C ASN A 750 33.13 10.48 -14.15
N SER A 751 34.12 10.14 -14.97
CA SER A 751 35.04 11.12 -15.58
C SER A 751 34.41 11.94 -16.71
N GLN A 752 33.47 11.36 -17.47
CA GLN A 752 32.72 12.02 -18.55
C GLN A 752 31.39 12.64 -18.08
N GLY A 753 31.09 12.53 -16.78
CA GLY A 753 29.98 13.21 -16.12
C GLY A 753 28.59 12.75 -16.53
N GLU A 754 28.49 11.60 -17.20
CA GLU A 754 27.32 11.13 -17.93
C GLU A 754 26.45 10.18 -17.12
N VAL A 755 25.16 10.44 -17.04
CA VAL A 755 24.22 9.70 -16.18
C VAL A 755 22.96 9.35 -16.97
N PRO A 756 22.85 8.12 -17.50
CA PRO A 756 21.57 7.51 -17.83
C PRO A 756 20.70 7.43 -16.56
N VAL A 757 19.40 7.61 -16.72
CA VAL A 757 18.44 7.85 -15.63
C VAL A 757 17.10 7.21 -15.97
N SER A 758 16.37 6.78 -14.96
CA SER A 758 14.96 6.38 -15.03
C SER A 758 14.28 6.79 -13.72
N GLY A 759 12.95 6.96 -13.74
CA GLY A 759 12.15 7.12 -12.53
C GLY A 759 11.50 5.80 -12.14
N PHE A 760 10.86 5.80 -10.99
CA PHE A 760 9.79 4.85 -10.67
C PHE A 760 8.50 5.58 -11.01
N GLY A 761 7.67 4.99 -11.88
CA GLY A 761 6.59 5.66 -12.60
C GLY A 761 6.71 5.44 -14.11
N GLY A 762 5.57 5.20 -14.76
CA GLY A 762 5.45 4.15 -15.78
C GLY A 762 4.88 2.90 -15.11
N ALA A 763 3.70 2.45 -15.57
CA ALA A 763 2.92 1.33 -15.04
C ALA A 763 2.82 1.22 -13.49
N THR A 764 2.05 2.11 -12.87
CA THR A 764 1.12 1.67 -11.80
C THR A 764 -0.28 1.59 -12.40
N LYS A 765 -0.43 0.68 -13.39
CA LYS A 765 -1.72 0.42 -14.02
C LYS A 765 -2.66 -0.19 -12.99
N GLY A 766 -3.74 0.52 -12.72
CA GLY A 766 -4.63 0.24 -11.60
C GLY A 766 -4.32 1.05 -10.33
N LEU A 767 -4.38 2.38 -10.40
CA LEU A 767 -4.99 3.21 -9.34
C LEU A 767 -5.31 4.65 -9.80
N THR A 768 -6.60 5.02 -9.81
CA THR A 768 -7.13 6.40 -9.71
C THR A 768 -7.00 7.35 -10.94
N TYR A 769 -7.77 7.10 -12.00
CA TYR A 769 -8.22 8.19 -12.90
C TYR A 769 -9.28 9.09 -12.21
N GLY A 770 -8.82 9.93 -11.28
CA GLY A 770 -9.68 10.74 -10.40
C GLY A 770 -10.10 12.09 -10.97
N TYR A 771 -11.05 12.12 -11.91
CA TYR A 771 -11.54 13.36 -12.55
C TYR A 771 -12.16 14.36 -11.54
N THR A 772 -11.32 15.25 -11.01
CA THR A 772 -11.72 16.19 -9.95
C THR A 772 -12.22 17.50 -10.56
N GLN A 773 -13.53 17.60 -10.80
CA GLN A 773 -14.16 18.85 -11.26
C GLN A 773 -14.95 19.52 -10.13
N TYR A 774 -14.61 20.77 -9.82
CA TYR A 774 -15.35 21.59 -8.86
C TYR A 774 -16.50 22.31 -9.57
N LEU A 775 -17.69 21.70 -9.58
CA LEU A 775 -18.92 22.27 -10.14
C LEU A 775 -19.89 22.72 -9.03
N PRO A 776 -20.51 23.91 -9.16
CA PRO A 776 -21.61 24.33 -8.29
C PRO A 776 -22.95 23.87 -8.88
N GLY A 777 -23.42 22.68 -8.49
CA GLY A 777 -24.72 22.18 -8.96
C GLY A 777 -25.89 23.11 -8.62
N ASP A 778 -26.89 23.17 -9.48
CA ASP A 778 -28.26 23.58 -9.12
C ASP A 778 -29.20 22.34 -9.14
N ASP A 779 -30.49 22.50 -8.80
CA ASP A 779 -31.40 21.38 -8.49
C ASP A 779 -31.79 20.48 -9.71
N TYR A 780 -30.95 20.39 -10.73
CA TYR A 780 -31.19 19.68 -12.00
C TYR A 780 -29.94 18.91 -12.43
N GLY A 781 -29.98 17.59 -12.24
CA GLY A 781 -28.81 16.70 -12.28
C GLY A 781 -27.91 16.79 -13.52
N ASP A 782 -26.62 16.55 -13.28
CA ASP A 782 -25.55 16.60 -14.27
C ASP A 782 -25.52 15.33 -15.12
N GLU A 783 -25.32 15.48 -16.44
CA GLU A 783 -25.11 14.37 -17.38
C GLU A 783 -23.67 14.44 -17.93
N TYR A 784 -22.97 13.31 -17.90
CA TYR A 784 -21.63 13.12 -18.47
C TYR A 784 -21.68 12.06 -19.57
N GLU A 785 -20.87 12.20 -20.63
CA GLU A 785 -20.64 11.14 -21.62
C GLU A 785 -19.21 10.59 -21.55
N PHE A 786 -19.07 9.28 -21.82
CA PHE A 786 -17.80 8.60 -22.05
C PHE A 786 -17.96 7.52 -23.11
N TRP A 787 -16.93 7.22 -23.89
CA TRP A 787 -16.96 6.10 -24.84
C TRP A 787 -16.31 4.86 -24.22
N ALA A 788 -16.88 3.67 -24.40
CA ALA A 788 -16.29 2.43 -23.90
C ALA A 788 -16.38 1.26 -24.89
N ASN A 789 -15.47 0.30 -24.73
CA ASN A 789 -15.39 -0.93 -25.50
C ASN A 789 -16.34 -2.02 -24.97
N ALA A 790 -16.89 -2.87 -25.83
CA ALA A 790 -17.65 -4.05 -25.41
C ALA A 790 -16.77 -4.99 -24.58
N GLY A 791 -17.23 -5.35 -23.37
CA GLY A 791 -16.47 -6.16 -22.43
C GLY A 791 -15.54 -5.37 -21.50
N ALA A 792 -15.42 -4.04 -21.65
CA ALA A 792 -14.77 -3.22 -20.63
C ALA A 792 -15.57 -3.28 -19.32
N VAL A 793 -14.89 -3.28 -18.19
CA VAL A 793 -15.50 -3.35 -16.86
C VAL A 793 -15.30 -2.02 -16.16
N VAL A 794 -16.39 -1.37 -15.76
CA VAL A 794 -16.36 -0.03 -15.15
C VAL A 794 -16.98 -0.01 -13.76
N THR A 795 -16.32 0.70 -12.85
CA THR A 795 -16.84 1.09 -11.53
C THR A 795 -17.06 2.60 -11.52
N ILE A 796 -18.21 3.05 -11.04
CA ILE A 796 -18.61 4.47 -10.99
C ILE A 796 -19.02 4.78 -9.56
N PHE A 797 -18.52 5.87 -8.98
CA PHE A 797 -18.98 6.35 -7.68
C PHE A 797 -18.90 7.87 -7.51
N VAL A 798 -19.68 8.42 -6.57
CA VAL A 798 -19.78 9.87 -6.34
C VAL A 798 -19.45 10.25 -4.89
N ASP A 799 -18.29 10.85 -4.63
CA ASP A 799 -17.98 11.39 -3.29
C ASP A 799 -18.70 12.72 -3.06
N ARG A 800 -19.58 12.77 -2.05
CA ARG A 800 -20.20 14.01 -1.58
C ARG A 800 -19.14 14.92 -0.92
N LEU A 801 -18.88 16.12 -1.46
CA LEU A 801 -17.90 17.08 -0.89
C LEU A 801 -18.51 18.06 0.13
N SER A 802 -19.83 18.26 0.10
CA SER A 802 -20.52 19.13 1.07
C SER A 802 -22.04 18.90 1.09
N SER A 803 -22.70 19.42 2.13
CA SER A 803 -24.17 19.47 2.32
C SER A 803 -24.86 18.10 2.59
N ASN A 804 -26.19 18.12 2.70
CA ASN A 804 -27.06 16.96 2.96
C ASN A 804 -27.98 16.75 1.73
N HIS A 805 -27.38 16.59 0.56
CA HIS A 805 -28.03 16.36 -0.73
C HIS A 805 -27.66 14.97 -1.24
N ASP A 806 -28.53 14.34 -2.02
CA ASP A 806 -28.75 12.88 -2.03
C ASP A 806 -28.65 12.31 -3.47
N PRO A 807 -27.43 12.09 -3.99
CA PRO A 807 -27.22 11.80 -5.42
C PRO A 807 -27.46 10.32 -5.81
N GLU A 808 -28.42 10.06 -6.71
CA GLU A 808 -28.42 8.82 -7.50
C GLU A 808 -27.38 8.96 -8.64
N VAL A 809 -26.57 7.91 -8.86
CA VAL A 809 -25.73 7.77 -10.05
C VAL A 809 -26.26 6.68 -10.97
N ALA A 810 -26.51 7.00 -12.23
CA ALA A 810 -27.07 6.07 -13.22
C ALA A 810 -26.20 5.96 -14.47
N LEU A 811 -25.77 4.75 -14.81
CA LEU A 811 -25.15 4.42 -16.10
C LEU A 811 -26.24 4.14 -17.13
N VAL A 812 -26.20 4.86 -18.26
CA VAL A 812 -27.22 4.86 -19.31
C VAL A 812 -26.60 4.40 -20.64
N ASP A 813 -27.34 3.58 -21.38
CA ASP A 813 -26.92 3.02 -22.68
C ASP A 813 -26.76 4.11 -23.76
N THR A 814 -26.12 3.72 -24.85
CA THR A 814 -25.92 4.42 -26.12
C THR A 814 -27.16 5.04 -26.77
N ASP A 815 -28.38 4.69 -26.33
CA ASP A 815 -29.62 5.34 -26.75
C ASP A 815 -30.01 6.57 -25.91
N ARG A 816 -29.28 6.85 -24.82
CA ARG A 816 -29.47 7.97 -23.87
C ARG A 816 -30.86 7.98 -23.22
N SER A 817 -31.44 6.79 -23.02
CA SER A 817 -32.78 6.60 -22.43
C SER A 817 -32.96 5.28 -21.66
N THR A 818 -32.13 4.28 -21.93
CA THR A 818 -32.13 2.98 -21.24
C THR A 818 -31.09 3.00 -20.12
N ILE A 819 -31.53 3.13 -18.87
CA ILE A 819 -30.67 2.92 -17.70
C ILE A 819 -30.22 1.46 -17.69
N LEU A 820 -28.90 1.24 -17.64
CA LEU A 820 -28.26 -0.06 -17.61
C LEU A 820 -28.09 -0.59 -16.19
N VAL A 821 -27.73 0.32 -15.28
CA VAL A 821 -27.63 0.12 -13.83
C VAL A 821 -27.61 1.50 -13.17
N SER A 822 -28.19 1.64 -11.99
CA SER A 822 -28.03 2.81 -11.14
C SER A 822 -27.78 2.40 -9.69
N ALA A 823 -27.26 3.34 -8.91
CA ALA A 823 -27.02 3.22 -7.48
C ALA A 823 -27.35 4.53 -6.78
N ASP A 824 -27.88 4.45 -5.57
CA ASP A 824 -28.40 5.53 -4.73
C ASP A 824 -27.84 5.30 -3.31
N ASP A 825 -27.54 6.35 -2.54
CA ASP A 825 -27.01 6.20 -1.18
C ASP A 825 -28.08 5.78 -0.15
N GLU A 826 -29.35 6.19 -0.31
CA GLU A 826 -30.35 6.13 0.78
C GLU A 826 -31.46 5.06 0.64
N VAL A 827 -31.75 4.41 1.77
CA VAL A 827 -33.07 3.87 2.07
C VAL A 827 -33.86 5.03 2.73
N PRO A 828 -35.04 5.40 2.22
CA PRO A 828 -35.24 6.73 1.63
C PRO A 828 -35.27 7.93 2.61
N CYS A 829 -34.53 8.96 2.19
CA CYS A 829 -34.45 10.35 2.63
C CYS A 829 -34.95 10.66 4.06
N SER A 830 -34.12 10.40 5.10
CA SER A 830 -34.11 11.28 6.27
C SER A 830 -32.85 11.23 7.17
N ILE A 831 -31.98 12.24 6.97
CA ILE A 831 -31.23 13.00 7.99
C ILE A 831 -29.87 12.39 8.46
N THR A 832 -28.78 12.94 7.90
CA THR A 832 -27.46 13.23 8.53
C THR A 832 -26.55 12.14 9.12
N GLY A 833 -26.46 10.97 8.48
CA GLY A 833 -25.34 10.04 8.70
C GLY A 833 -24.08 10.39 7.89
N PRO A 834 -22.98 9.62 7.99
CA PRO A 834 -21.92 9.57 6.98
C PRO A 834 -22.38 8.67 5.83
N MET A 835 -22.72 9.32 4.71
CA MET A 835 -23.61 8.76 3.68
C MET A 835 -22.80 7.97 2.64
N SER A 836 -23.29 6.79 2.26
CA SER A 836 -22.57 5.85 1.39
C SER A 836 -22.69 6.28 -0.06
N CYS A 837 -21.69 7.05 -0.53
CA CYS A 837 -21.47 7.45 -1.93
C CYS A 837 -22.08 6.42 -2.90
N PRO A 838 -22.96 6.79 -3.85
CA PRO A 838 -23.61 5.83 -4.72
C PRO A 838 -22.56 5.10 -5.54
N LYS A 839 -22.60 3.75 -5.59
CA LYS A 839 -21.58 2.94 -6.30
C LYS A 839 -22.19 1.92 -7.26
N ILE A 840 -21.84 2.05 -8.53
CA ILE A 840 -21.95 0.99 -9.53
C ILE A 840 -20.61 0.27 -9.54
N ILE A 841 -20.57 -1.03 -9.24
CA ILE A 841 -19.32 -1.81 -9.12
C ILE A 841 -19.22 -2.85 -10.24
N SER A 842 -18.05 -2.94 -10.87
CA SER A 842 -17.67 -3.94 -11.88
C SER A 842 -18.68 -4.17 -13.00
N TYR A 843 -19.30 -3.10 -13.52
CA TYR A 843 -20.29 -3.23 -14.59
C TYR A 843 -19.63 -3.49 -15.95
N THR A 844 -19.94 -4.65 -16.56
CA THR A 844 -19.43 -5.00 -17.89
C THR A 844 -20.22 -4.31 -19.01
N ILE A 845 -19.56 -3.42 -19.75
CA ILE A 845 -20.09 -2.68 -20.89
C ILE A 845 -20.57 -3.64 -22.01
N PRO A 846 -21.82 -3.55 -22.48
CA PRO A 846 -22.41 -4.56 -23.37
C PRO A 846 -22.05 -4.40 -24.87
N ALA A 847 -21.61 -3.22 -25.31
CA ALA A 847 -21.29 -2.91 -26.71
C ALA A 847 -20.25 -1.79 -26.82
N ASN A 848 -19.62 -1.61 -27.98
CA ASN A 848 -18.79 -0.43 -28.24
C ASN A 848 -19.68 0.79 -28.48
N GLY A 849 -19.53 1.87 -27.71
CA GLY A 849 -20.34 3.07 -27.88
C GLY A 849 -20.11 4.16 -26.84
N VAL A 850 -20.82 5.28 -27.02
CA VAL A 850 -20.88 6.38 -26.03
C VAL A 850 -21.95 6.05 -25.00
N TYR A 851 -21.55 5.87 -23.75
CA TYR A 851 -22.39 5.68 -22.58
C TYR A 851 -22.50 7.00 -21.81
N TYR A 852 -23.53 7.13 -20.97
CA TYR A 852 -23.79 8.34 -20.20
C TYR A 852 -23.86 8.03 -18.71
N ILE A 853 -23.42 8.98 -17.88
CA ILE A 853 -23.60 8.94 -16.43
C ILE A 853 -24.47 10.12 -16.02
N ASN A 854 -25.64 9.86 -15.46
CA ASN A 854 -26.45 10.87 -14.79
C ASN A 854 -26.07 10.91 -13.30
N VAL A 855 -26.01 12.11 -12.73
CA VAL A 855 -25.93 12.36 -11.28
C VAL A 855 -27.12 13.25 -10.90
N GLU A 856 -28.20 12.67 -10.38
CA GLU A 856 -29.45 13.36 -10.03
C GLU A 856 -29.60 13.47 -8.49
N ASP A 857 -29.90 14.66 -7.95
CA ASP A 857 -30.19 14.86 -6.53
C ASP A 857 -31.66 14.55 -6.21
N CYS A 858 -31.88 13.57 -5.33
CA CYS A 858 -33.21 13.10 -4.93
C CYS A 858 -34.00 14.13 -4.11
N ILE A 859 -33.36 15.18 -3.57
CA ILE A 859 -34.01 16.20 -2.73
C ILE A 859 -33.83 17.61 -3.30
N GLY A 860 -34.76 18.03 -4.17
CA GLY A 860 -34.83 19.40 -4.74
C GLY A 860 -35.18 20.50 -3.73
N ASP A 861 -34.34 20.69 -2.71
CA ASP A 861 -34.52 21.61 -1.57
C ASP A 861 -33.98 23.04 -1.82
N GLY A 862 -33.41 23.33 -3.01
CA GLY A 862 -33.02 24.67 -3.44
C GLY A 862 -31.59 25.06 -3.10
N GLY A 863 -30.64 24.13 -3.22
CA GLY A 863 -29.27 24.23 -2.67
C GLY A 863 -28.15 24.06 -3.69
N GLN A 864 -27.04 24.79 -3.52
CA GLN A 864 -25.80 24.51 -4.25
C GLN A 864 -24.98 23.46 -3.52
N TYR A 865 -24.84 22.28 -4.15
CA TYR A 865 -24.04 21.17 -3.66
C TYR A 865 -22.72 21.02 -4.45
N TRP A 866 -21.82 20.19 -3.93
CA TRP A 866 -20.51 19.90 -4.53
C TRP A 866 -20.18 18.42 -4.32
N TYR A 867 -19.64 17.75 -5.33
CA TYR A 867 -19.26 16.34 -5.31
C TYR A 867 -18.02 16.07 -6.18
N LYS A 868 -17.50 14.85 -6.16
CA LYS A 868 -16.59 14.30 -7.19
C LYS A 868 -17.22 13.07 -7.81
N LEU A 869 -17.31 13.00 -9.14
CA LEU A 869 -17.64 11.78 -9.86
C LEU A 869 -16.35 11.05 -10.26
N TYR A 870 -16.28 9.76 -9.99
CA TYR A 870 -15.20 8.88 -10.40
C TYR A 870 -15.73 7.86 -11.41
N LEU A 871 -14.97 7.65 -12.48
CA LEU A 871 -15.10 6.51 -13.40
C LEU A 871 -13.76 5.75 -13.32
N THR A 872 -13.81 4.53 -12.80
CA THR A 872 -12.70 3.59 -12.76
C THR A 872 -12.93 2.53 -13.82
N VAL A 873 -11.87 2.20 -14.57
CA VAL A 873 -11.89 1.10 -15.55
C VAL A 873 -11.05 -0.03 -14.96
N GLU A 874 -11.69 -1.18 -14.74
CA GLU A 874 -11.09 -2.36 -14.09
C GLU A 874 -10.48 -3.33 -15.11
N SER A 875 -10.94 -3.27 -16.37
CA SER A 875 -10.33 -3.93 -17.53
C SER A 875 -10.95 -3.40 -18.83
N GLY A 876 -10.19 -3.44 -19.93
CA GLY A 876 -10.57 -2.80 -21.18
C GLY A 876 -10.54 -1.26 -21.11
N PHE A 877 -11.12 -0.59 -22.11
CA PHE A 877 -11.05 0.86 -22.25
C PHE A 877 -12.40 1.55 -22.03
N ALA A 878 -12.34 2.68 -21.30
CA ALA A 878 -13.35 3.72 -21.31
C ALA A 878 -12.66 5.10 -21.30
N SER A 879 -13.15 6.05 -22.11
CA SER A 879 -12.56 7.38 -22.25
C SER A 879 -12.84 8.30 -21.05
N ASN A 880 -12.09 9.39 -20.96
CA ASN A 880 -12.40 10.52 -20.08
C ASN A 880 -13.87 10.98 -20.16
N LEU A 881 -14.40 11.40 -19.02
CA LEU A 881 -15.75 11.95 -18.86
C LEU A 881 -15.87 13.35 -19.45
N THR A 882 -16.93 13.60 -20.22
CA THR A 882 -17.28 14.91 -20.77
C THR A 882 -18.65 15.36 -20.23
N LEU A 883 -18.67 16.42 -19.41
CA LEU A 883 -19.91 17.05 -18.94
C LEU A 883 -20.70 17.64 -20.11
N LEU A 884 -22.02 17.39 -20.16
CA LEU A 884 -22.89 17.73 -21.29
C LEU A 884 -23.72 19.01 -21.12
N THR A 885 -23.86 19.54 -19.90
CA THR A 885 -24.34 20.87 -19.43
C THR A 885 -25.54 20.82 -18.47
N ASP A 886 -25.45 21.69 -17.46
CA ASP A 886 -26.51 22.07 -16.53
C ASP A 886 -27.81 22.52 -17.26
N ASN A 887 -28.96 22.24 -16.62
CA ASN A 887 -30.36 22.54 -17.04
C ASN A 887 -31.06 21.52 -17.99
N TYR A 888 -31.55 20.39 -17.44
CA TYR A 888 -32.84 19.82 -17.90
C TYR A 888 -33.66 19.15 -16.78
N THR A 889 -34.99 19.11 -16.94
CA THR A 889 -35.93 18.66 -15.89
C THR A 889 -36.32 17.19 -16.02
N PRO A 890 -36.25 16.37 -14.95
CA PRO A 890 -36.74 14.99 -14.96
C PRO A 890 -38.28 14.87 -14.92
N GLU A 891 -38.86 14.00 -15.76
CA GLU A 891 -40.25 13.52 -15.65
C GLU A 891 -40.26 11.97 -15.56
N TRP A 892 -39.72 11.42 -14.47
CA TRP A 892 -39.75 9.97 -14.23
C TRP A 892 -41.21 9.45 -14.19
N PHE A 893 -41.46 8.32 -14.88
CA PHE A 893 -42.75 7.61 -15.05
C PHE A 893 -43.84 8.22 -15.96
N SER A 894 -43.85 7.82 -17.24
CA SER A 894 -45.09 7.40 -17.93
C SER A 894 -44.88 6.50 -19.18
N PRO A 895 -45.43 5.27 -19.21
CA PRO A 895 -45.43 4.40 -20.41
C PRO A 895 -46.41 4.90 -21.52
N PRO A 896 -46.32 4.40 -22.77
CA PRO A 896 -46.44 5.27 -23.95
C PRO A 896 -47.85 5.55 -24.49
N ALA A 897 -48.15 6.82 -24.82
CA ALA A 897 -49.34 7.20 -25.60
C ALA A 897 -49.25 8.52 -26.43
N SER A 898 -48.55 8.48 -27.57
CA SER A 898 -48.91 9.21 -28.82
C SER A 898 -48.77 10.75 -29.00
N LYS A 899 -47.99 11.12 -30.03
CA LYS A 899 -48.19 12.25 -30.99
C LYS A 899 -48.31 13.71 -30.48
N LYS A 900 -47.21 14.47 -30.62
CA LYS A 900 -47.04 15.66 -31.52
C LYS A 900 -45.64 16.26 -31.33
N LYS A 901 -44.79 16.37 -32.36
CA LYS A 901 -44.73 17.52 -33.29
C LYS A 901 -44.85 18.90 -32.62
N ALA A 902 -43.72 19.59 -32.45
CA ALA A 902 -43.30 20.64 -33.40
C ALA A 902 -41.91 21.25 -33.07
N ALA A 903 -40.83 20.69 -33.63
CA ALA A 903 -39.52 21.34 -33.71
C ALA A 903 -39.26 21.76 -35.16
N GLU A 904 -39.56 23.02 -35.48
CA GLU A 904 -39.18 23.69 -36.74
C GLU A 904 -38.88 25.17 -36.44
N LYS A 905 -37.64 25.47 -36.04
CA LYS A 905 -36.97 26.74 -36.33
C LYS A 905 -35.47 26.70 -36.08
#